data_AF-A0A8U7M1G0-F1
#
_entry.id   AF-A0A8U7M1G0-F1
#
_cell.length_a   1.000
_cell.length_b   1.000
_cell.length_c   1.000
_cell.angle_alpha   90.00
_cell.angle_beta   90.00
_cell.angle_gamma   90.00
#
_symmetry.space_group_name_H-M   'P 1'
#
loop_
_entity.id
_entity.type
_entity.pdbx_description
1 polymer ?
#
loop_
_entity_poly.entity_id
_entity_poly.type
_entity_poly.pdbx_seq_one_letter_code
_entity_poly.pdbx_strand_id
1 'polypeptide(L)'
;MAGRLGRWMCWGKRGRGCRDGGTLLALGLLAALGFLVWRHGPPPRHAARRAPPQPPSPDSELLRRPVYAKPALDPGALGELGRAVRLELSPAEKRRQEESIRRHQINIYLSDRISLHRRLPERWNPLCREKKYDYYSLPKTSVVIAFYNEAWSTLLRTVHSVLETSPDILLEEVILVDDYSDKEHLKETLENYVAGLRKVRLIRANKREGLVRARLLGASVAKGDILTFLDCHCECHEGWLEPLLARIAEEETAVVCPVIDVIDWNTFEYLGNAGEPQIGGFDWRLVFTWHSTPEREQKRRKSKTDVIRSPTMAGGLFSVSKKYFDYLGSYDTGMEVWGGENLEFSFRIWQCGGSLEIHPCSHVGHVFPKQAPYSRSKALANSVRAAEVWMDEYKQLYYHRNPHARLEPYGDVTERRLLREKLKCKDFKWFLENVYPELHVPEDRPGFFGMLKNRGMENFCFDYNPTNEHQVTGQRVILYPCHGMGQNQFFEYTSHNEIRYNTRQPEVCAAVDSGTDYLTMYLCQENVHSVPENQKFLFRKVSVPAWVWVFLGVGGRIIVEVFKFLSYCIHIMQATTLAQVSGRNRVSWLLISEHRNRVAGKEYSTHKEQEDERKESTLVNIEEAGNLLSCMSPLLSFPETEVPQYNPFLTSSYGWTTFALFSLIYFPVFILPYIPNTSHTTITLGSFLLLNSCLYIILEKTCV
;
A
#
# COMPACT_ATOMS: atom_id res chain seq x y z
N MET A 1 -43.01 -0.62 40.50
CA MET A 1 -42.76 -1.53 41.65
C MET A 1 -41.61 -0.96 42.49
N ALA A 2 -41.35 -1.50 43.68
CA ALA A 2 -40.52 -0.84 44.69
C ALA A 2 -39.25 -1.62 45.08
N GLY A 3 -38.25 -0.89 45.59
CA GLY A 3 -37.04 -1.44 46.25
C GLY A 3 -35.79 -1.50 45.37
N ARG A 4 -34.58 -1.59 45.95
CA ARG A 4 -34.22 -1.44 47.39
C ARG A 4 -32.69 -1.29 47.53
N LEU A 5 -32.24 -0.47 48.49
CA LEU A 5 -30.88 -0.46 49.11
C LEU A 5 -29.69 -0.10 48.19
N GLY A 6 -28.55 0.40 48.71
CA GLY A 6 -28.34 1.00 50.04
C GLY A 6 -26.92 0.86 50.63
N ARG A 7 -26.27 2.00 50.86
CA ARG A 7 -25.01 2.22 51.64
C ARG A 7 -23.70 1.70 51.02
N TRP A 8 -22.64 2.51 51.18
CA TRP A 8 -21.42 2.37 52.01
C TRP A 8 -20.61 3.69 51.75
N MET A 9 -19.74 4.25 52.58
CA MET A 9 -19.24 3.96 53.94
C MET A 9 -18.86 5.31 54.62
N CYS A 10 -18.70 5.37 55.95
CA CYS A 10 -18.22 6.58 56.65
C CYS A 10 -17.02 6.26 57.55
N TRP A 11 -15.98 7.11 57.57
CA TRP A 11 -15.01 7.43 58.65
C TRP A 11 -13.93 8.39 58.08
N GLY A 12 -13.28 9.30 58.82
CA GLY A 12 -13.56 9.81 60.18
C GLY A 12 -12.36 10.53 60.85
N LYS A 13 -12.67 11.41 61.83
CA LYS A 13 -11.83 11.93 62.95
C LYS A 13 -10.78 13.06 62.74
N ARG A 14 -11.07 14.19 63.43
CA ARG A 14 -10.22 14.96 64.41
C ARG A 14 -9.02 15.81 63.93
N GLY A 15 -9.02 17.10 64.31
CA GLY A 15 -7.82 17.97 64.40
C GLY A 15 -8.13 19.38 64.96
N ARG A 16 -7.71 19.70 66.20
CA ARG A 16 -7.97 20.97 66.93
C ARG A 16 -7.15 22.16 66.41
N GLY A 17 -7.60 23.42 66.57
CA GLY A 17 -6.67 24.58 66.54
C GLY A 17 -7.18 26.03 66.36
N CYS A 18 -8.00 26.56 67.27
CA CYS A 18 -8.14 27.99 67.69
C CYS A 18 -7.96 29.21 66.73
N ARG A 19 -8.87 30.20 66.91
CA ARG A 19 -8.73 31.67 66.67
C ARG A 19 -8.63 32.16 65.21
N ASP A 20 -9.03 33.39 64.86
CA ASP A 20 -9.75 34.46 65.59
C ASP A 20 -10.83 35.12 64.69
N GLY A 21 -11.62 36.07 65.23
CA GLY A 21 -12.85 36.56 64.58
C GLY A 21 -12.66 37.48 63.37
N GLY A 22 -13.29 37.14 62.23
CA GLY A 22 -13.34 38.02 61.04
C GLY A 22 -14.52 37.77 60.06
N THR A 23 -15.42 36.82 60.34
CA THR A 23 -16.31 36.23 59.32
C THR A 23 -17.82 36.47 59.48
N LEU A 24 -18.26 37.14 60.54
CA LEU A 24 -19.71 37.36 60.80
C LEU A 24 -20.32 38.60 60.12
N LEU A 25 -19.51 39.54 59.63
CA LEU A 25 -19.99 40.72 58.89
C LEU A 25 -20.19 40.47 57.37
N ALA A 26 -19.44 39.54 56.78
CA ALA A 26 -19.52 39.23 55.35
C ALA A 26 -20.81 38.48 54.97
N LEU A 27 -21.36 37.66 55.87
CA LEU A 27 -22.54 36.81 55.61
C LEU A 27 -23.85 37.61 55.53
N GLY A 28 -23.95 38.75 56.22
CA GLY A 28 -25.16 39.59 56.19
C GLY A 28 -25.39 40.28 54.83
N LEU A 29 -24.33 40.79 54.20
CA LEU A 29 -24.41 41.53 52.93
C LEU A 29 -24.71 40.62 51.73
N LEU A 30 -24.18 39.40 51.73
CA LEU A 30 -24.45 38.41 50.66
C LEU A 30 -25.91 37.95 50.65
N ALA A 31 -26.55 37.82 51.81
CA ALA A 31 -27.97 37.45 51.92
C ALA A 31 -28.90 38.53 51.32
N ALA A 32 -28.61 39.82 51.56
CA ALA A 32 -29.40 40.93 51.04
C ALA A 32 -29.33 41.05 49.50
N LEU A 33 -28.14 40.88 48.92
CA LEU A 33 -27.95 40.90 47.46
C LEU A 33 -28.65 39.71 46.76
N GLY A 34 -28.62 38.51 47.37
CA GLY A 34 -29.33 37.34 46.84
C GLY A 34 -30.85 37.55 46.72
N PHE A 35 -31.46 38.24 47.69
CA PHE A 35 -32.92 38.45 47.71
C PHE A 35 -33.40 39.47 46.65
N LEU A 36 -32.57 40.45 46.30
CA LEU A 36 -32.90 41.44 45.25
C LEU A 36 -32.78 40.85 43.84
N VAL A 37 -31.75 40.03 43.57
CA VAL A 37 -31.60 39.34 42.28
C VAL A 37 -32.73 38.33 42.03
N TRP A 38 -33.23 37.67 43.07
CA TRP A 38 -34.33 36.70 42.95
C TRP A 38 -35.66 37.34 42.49
N ARG A 39 -35.87 38.63 42.73
CA ARG A 39 -37.16 39.31 42.48
C ARG A 39 -37.36 39.83 41.05
N HIS A 40 -36.33 39.80 40.21
CA HIS A 40 -36.37 40.25 38.80
C HIS A 40 -35.77 39.22 37.82
N GLY A 41 -35.88 37.92 38.13
CA GLY A 41 -35.63 36.88 37.14
C GLY A 41 -36.62 36.96 35.95
N PRO A 42 -36.21 36.56 34.74
CA PRO A 42 -37.14 36.49 33.60
C PRO A 42 -38.27 35.49 33.89
N PRO A 43 -39.46 35.66 33.28
CA PRO A 43 -40.59 34.77 33.53
C PRO A 43 -40.21 33.31 33.23
N PRO A 44 -40.72 32.34 34.01
CA PRO A 44 -40.35 30.94 33.86
C PRO A 44 -40.71 30.48 32.45
N ARG A 45 -39.69 30.20 31.63
CA ARG A 45 -39.88 29.47 30.37
C ARG A 45 -40.59 28.18 30.72
N HIS A 46 -41.82 28.01 30.24
CA HIS A 46 -42.50 26.72 30.31
C HIS A 46 -41.52 25.65 29.81
N ALA A 47 -41.45 24.54 30.53
CA ALA A 47 -40.77 23.36 30.06
C ALA A 47 -41.55 22.83 28.84
N ALA A 48 -41.27 23.41 27.68
CA ALA A 48 -41.76 22.94 26.41
C ALA A 48 -41.27 21.50 26.29
N ARG A 49 -42.19 20.55 26.47
CA ARG A 49 -42.02 19.19 25.98
C ARG A 49 -41.54 19.37 24.55
N ARG A 50 -40.34 18.87 24.21
CA ARG A 50 -39.95 18.77 22.81
C ARG A 50 -41.11 18.05 22.13
N ALA A 51 -41.76 18.72 21.18
CA ALA A 51 -42.79 18.07 20.39
C ALA A 51 -42.15 16.81 19.80
N PRO A 52 -42.89 15.69 19.67
CA PRO A 52 -42.43 14.62 18.80
C PRO A 52 -42.06 15.27 17.45
N PRO A 53 -40.92 14.90 16.84
CA PRO A 53 -40.45 15.57 15.63
C PRO A 53 -41.59 15.57 14.63
N GLN A 54 -42.03 16.77 14.23
CA GLN A 54 -43.15 16.88 13.30
C GLN A 54 -42.78 16.11 12.02
N PRO A 55 -43.73 15.39 11.41
CA PRO A 55 -43.49 14.79 10.11
C PRO A 55 -43.02 15.89 9.14
N PRO A 56 -42.15 15.57 8.18
CA PRO A 56 -41.72 16.55 7.18
C PRO A 56 -42.96 17.18 6.52
N SER A 57 -42.89 18.48 6.19
CA SER A 57 -43.95 19.07 5.37
C SER A 57 -44.07 18.31 4.05
N PRO A 58 -45.27 18.22 3.43
CA PRO A 58 -45.45 17.54 2.15
C PRO A 58 -44.45 18.02 1.08
N ASP A 59 -44.11 19.30 1.09
CA ASP A 59 -43.10 19.90 0.21
C ASP A 59 -41.69 19.34 0.47
N SER A 60 -41.31 19.11 1.74
CA SER A 60 -40.03 18.51 2.11
C SER A 60 -39.91 17.04 1.71
N GLU A 61 -41.02 16.34 1.49
CA GLU A 61 -41.01 14.96 1.00
C GLU A 61 -41.01 14.92 -0.54
N LEU A 62 -41.74 15.84 -1.18
CA LEU A 62 -41.72 16.05 -2.63
C LEU A 62 -40.31 16.40 -3.14
N LEU A 63 -39.59 17.31 -2.47
CA LEU A 63 -38.26 17.77 -2.86
C LEU A 63 -37.16 16.70 -2.74
N ARG A 64 -37.36 15.67 -1.90
CA ARG A 64 -36.44 14.52 -1.77
C ARG A 64 -36.65 13.46 -2.83
N ARG A 65 -37.74 13.54 -3.61
CA ARG A 65 -38.12 12.46 -4.52
C ARG A 65 -37.05 12.25 -5.61
N PRO A 66 -36.54 11.03 -5.82
CA PRO A 66 -35.61 10.73 -6.90
C PRO A 66 -36.27 10.87 -8.28
N VAL A 67 -35.46 10.97 -9.34
CA VAL A 67 -35.92 11.09 -10.75
C VAL A 67 -36.88 9.94 -11.11
N TYR A 68 -36.55 8.73 -10.65
CA TYR A 68 -37.38 7.54 -10.77
C TYR A 68 -37.63 6.92 -9.39
N ALA A 69 -38.85 6.45 -9.13
CA ALA A 69 -39.13 5.67 -7.93
C ALA A 69 -38.72 4.21 -8.17
N LYS A 70 -37.98 3.62 -7.23
CA LYS A 70 -37.68 2.17 -7.24
C LYS A 70 -38.98 1.34 -7.31
N PRO A 71 -38.96 0.16 -7.96
CA PRO A 71 -40.02 -0.83 -7.84
C PRO A 71 -40.32 -1.21 -6.38
N ALA A 72 -41.45 -1.89 -6.17
CA ALA A 72 -41.77 -2.45 -4.85
C ALA A 72 -40.66 -3.41 -4.39
N LEU A 73 -40.26 -3.31 -3.11
CA LEU A 73 -39.22 -4.13 -2.53
C LEU A 73 -39.67 -5.60 -2.48
N ASP A 74 -38.87 -6.52 -3.03
CA ASP A 74 -39.06 -7.97 -2.93
C ASP A 74 -37.97 -8.60 -2.04
N PRO A 75 -38.26 -8.89 -0.74
CA PRO A 75 -37.31 -9.53 0.15
C PRO A 75 -36.84 -10.94 -0.29
N GLY A 76 -37.54 -11.58 -1.24
CA GLY A 76 -37.15 -12.85 -1.85
C GLY A 76 -36.19 -12.72 -3.04
N ALA A 77 -36.05 -11.53 -3.63
CA ALA A 77 -35.21 -11.32 -4.80
C ALA A 77 -33.70 -11.49 -4.49
N LEU A 78 -32.97 -12.05 -5.47
CA LEU A 78 -31.53 -12.28 -5.37
C LEU A 78 -30.77 -10.97 -5.19
N GLY A 79 -29.94 -10.92 -4.15
CA GLY A 79 -29.08 -9.76 -3.84
C GLY A 79 -29.81 -8.53 -3.30
N GLU A 80 -31.13 -8.60 -3.10
CA GLU A 80 -31.92 -7.49 -2.56
C GLU A 80 -31.50 -7.16 -1.12
N LEU A 81 -31.54 -5.88 -0.74
CA LEU A 81 -30.92 -5.36 0.49
C LEU A 81 -29.41 -5.65 0.60
N GLY A 82 -28.71 -5.73 -0.54
CA GLY A 82 -27.25 -5.86 -0.61
C GLY A 82 -26.69 -7.17 -0.01
N ARG A 83 -27.52 -8.19 0.16
CA ARG A 83 -27.13 -9.49 0.77
C ARG A 83 -26.24 -10.30 -0.18
N ALA A 84 -25.25 -11.00 0.38
CA ALA A 84 -24.44 -11.99 -0.34
C ALA A 84 -25.33 -13.06 -1.00
N VAL A 85 -25.08 -13.35 -2.28
CA VAL A 85 -25.68 -14.47 -3.00
C VAL A 85 -24.62 -15.51 -3.35
N ARG A 86 -24.97 -16.79 -3.17
CA ARG A 86 -24.24 -17.93 -3.74
C ARG A 86 -25.28 -18.84 -4.39
N LEU A 87 -25.10 -19.13 -5.67
CA LEU A 87 -26.05 -19.94 -6.44
C LEU A 87 -25.65 -21.41 -6.38
N GLU A 88 -26.63 -22.29 -6.16
CA GLU A 88 -26.47 -23.72 -6.45
C GLU A 88 -26.62 -23.90 -7.97
N LEU A 89 -25.57 -24.38 -8.63
CA LEU A 89 -25.46 -24.40 -10.09
C LEU A 89 -25.18 -25.79 -10.63
N SER A 90 -25.84 -26.14 -11.74
CA SER A 90 -25.46 -27.33 -12.51
C SER A 90 -24.05 -27.20 -13.13
N PRO A 91 -23.37 -28.30 -13.51
CA PRO A 91 -22.04 -28.25 -14.11
C PRO A 91 -21.96 -27.41 -15.39
N ALA A 92 -23.05 -27.30 -16.16
CA ALA A 92 -23.12 -26.43 -17.33
C ALA A 92 -23.15 -24.93 -16.94
N GLU A 93 -23.89 -24.59 -15.89
CA GLU A 93 -24.02 -23.22 -15.40
C GLU A 93 -22.78 -22.75 -14.65
N LYS A 94 -22.15 -23.62 -13.85
CA LYS A 94 -20.89 -23.31 -13.19
C LYS A 94 -19.80 -22.89 -14.20
N ARG A 95 -19.72 -23.57 -15.34
CA ARG A 95 -18.81 -23.18 -16.45
C ARG A 95 -19.16 -21.81 -17.04
N ARG A 96 -20.45 -21.45 -17.15
CA ARG A 96 -20.87 -20.09 -17.57
C ARG A 96 -20.49 -19.03 -16.52
N GLN A 97 -20.59 -19.35 -15.23
CA GLN A 97 -20.14 -18.48 -14.15
C GLN A 97 -18.62 -18.25 -14.21
N GLU A 98 -17.85 -19.34 -14.26
CA GLU A 98 -16.38 -19.32 -14.35
C GLU A 98 -15.89 -18.55 -15.60
N GLU A 99 -16.56 -18.70 -16.74
CA GLU A 99 -16.28 -17.89 -17.93
C GLU A 99 -16.63 -16.41 -17.73
N SER A 100 -17.77 -16.07 -17.11
CA SER A 100 -18.14 -14.68 -16.85
C SER A 100 -17.09 -13.96 -16.00
N ILE A 101 -16.56 -14.66 -14.98
CA ILE A 101 -15.48 -14.18 -14.09
C ILE A 101 -14.17 -14.08 -14.87
N ARG A 102 -13.82 -15.08 -15.70
CA ARG A 102 -12.60 -15.05 -16.53
C ARG A 102 -12.58 -13.86 -17.50
N ARG A 103 -13.74 -13.47 -18.04
CA ARG A 103 -13.87 -12.36 -18.99
C ARG A 103 -13.85 -10.98 -18.32
N HIS A 104 -14.57 -10.78 -17.21
CA HIS A 104 -14.79 -9.45 -16.62
C HIS A 104 -14.10 -9.22 -15.27
N GLN A 105 -13.49 -10.26 -14.68
CA GLN A 105 -12.96 -10.27 -13.30
C GLN A 105 -14.03 -10.03 -12.21
N ILE A 106 -15.30 -10.13 -12.59
CA ILE A 106 -16.51 -9.95 -11.79
C ILE A 106 -17.48 -11.10 -12.15
N ASN A 107 -18.27 -11.59 -11.19
CA ASN A 107 -19.29 -12.61 -11.39
C ASN A 107 -20.53 -12.03 -12.08
N ILE A 108 -20.39 -11.71 -13.37
CA ILE A 108 -21.48 -11.18 -14.19
C ILE A 108 -22.64 -12.19 -14.33
N TYR A 109 -22.37 -13.51 -14.32
CA TYR A 109 -23.44 -14.52 -14.32
C TYR A 109 -24.38 -14.40 -13.11
N LEU A 110 -23.87 -14.00 -11.94
CA LEU A 110 -24.70 -13.62 -10.79
C LEU A 110 -25.30 -12.21 -10.98
N SER A 111 -24.52 -11.24 -11.45
CA SER A 111 -24.99 -9.86 -11.64
C SER A 111 -26.19 -9.76 -12.59
N ASP A 112 -26.26 -10.59 -13.63
CA ASP A 112 -27.37 -10.70 -14.58
C ASP A 112 -28.66 -11.25 -13.95
N ARG A 113 -28.60 -11.77 -12.72
CA ARG A 113 -29.72 -12.34 -11.95
C ARG A 113 -30.12 -11.49 -10.75
N ILE A 114 -29.36 -10.46 -10.43
CA ILE A 114 -29.66 -9.47 -9.38
C ILE A 114 -30.38 -8.29 -10.03
N SER A 115 -31.43 -7.77 -9.39
CA SER A 115 -32.20 -6.64 -9.92
C SER A 115 -31.31 -5.44 -10.27
N LEU A 116 -31.56 -4.79 -11.41
CA LEU A 116 -30.94 -3.51 -11.77
C LEU A 116 -31.40 -2.36 -10.86
N HIS A 117 -32.49 -2.58 -10.11
CA HIS A 117 -33.18 -1.59 -9.29
C HIS A 117 -33.05 -1.85 -7.79
N ARG A 118 -32.21 -2.83 -7.36
CA ARG A 118 -32.12 -3.25 -5.95
C ARG A 118 -31.85 -2.07 -5.01
N ARG A 119 -32.32 -2.18 -3.77
CA ARG A 119 -32.07 -1.21 -2.71
C ARG A 119 -30.87 -1.67 -1.88
N LEU A 120 -29.95 -0.76 -1.58
CA LEU A 120 -28.90 -1.01 -0.59
C LEU A 120 -29.47 -0.91 0.84
N PRO A 121 -28.98 -1.71 1.79
CA PRO A 121 -29.38 -1.61 3.19
C PRO A 121 -28.83 -0.32 3.80
N GLU A 122 -29.56 0.27 4.75
CA GLU A 122 -29.05 1.44 5.48
C GLU A 122 -27.81 1.04 6.30
N ARG A 123 -26.65 1.62 5.98
CA ARG A 123 -25.36 1.29 6.60
C ARG A 123 -24.59 2.49 7.13
N TRP A 124 -24.95 3.72 6.77
CA TRP A 124 -24.30 4.94 7.25
C TRP A 124 -24.43 5.17 8.77
N ASN A 125 -23.73 6.17 9.29
CA ASN A 125 -23.90 6.57 10.69
C ASN A 125 -25.31 7.15 10.95
N PRO A 126 -26.06 6.73 12.00
CA PRO A 126 -27.43 7.19 12.23
C PRO A 126 -27.61 8.72 12.30
N LEU A 127 -26.59 9.45 12.76
CA LEU A 127 -26.58 10.92 12.80
C LEU A 127 -26.71 11.57 11.40
N CYS A 128 -26.37 10.84 10.33
CA CYS A 128 -26.57 11.31 8.95
C CYS A 128 -28.05 11.49 8.60
N ARG A 129 -28.93 10.65 9.16
CA ARG A 129 -30.40 10.77 9.00
C ARG A 129 -30.98 12.03 9.67
N GLU A 130 -30.26 12.58 10.66
CA GLU A 130 -30.66 13.81 11.35
C GLU A 130 -30.35 15.08 10.52
N LYS A 131 -29.34 15.04 9.63
CA LYS A 131 -28.99 16.15 8.72
C LYS A 131 -30.20 16.61 7.91
N LYS A 132 -30.27 17.91 7.62
CA LYS A 132 -31.31 18.53 6.79
C LYS A 132 -30.62 19.46 5.80
N TYR A 133 -31.11 19.47 4.58
CA TYR A 133 -30.57 20.23 3.46
C TYR A 133 -31.67 21.12 2.90
N ASP A 134 -31.30 22.31 2.43
CA ASP A 134 -32.20 23.22 1.73
C ASP A 134 -32.08 22.99 0.22
N TYR A 135 -32.98 22.17 -0.32
CA TYR A 135 -32.97 21.70 -1.70
C TYR A 135 -33.15 22.83 -2.74
N TYR A 136 -33.56 24.04 -2.33
CA TYR A 136 -33.64 25.20 -3.22
C TYR A 136 -32.33 26.00 -3.32
N SER A 137 -31.43 25.89 -2.33
CA SER A 137 -30.12 26.56 -2.35
C SER A 137 -28.98 25.68 -2.82
N LEU A 138 -29.17 24.35 -2.88
CA LEU A 138 -28.14 23.43 -3.37
C LEU A 138 -27.89 23.57 -4.88
N PRO A 139 -26.62 23.58 -5.32
CA PRO A 139 -26.27 23.59 -6.75
C PRO A 139 -26.61 22.26 -7.41
N LYS A 140 -26.85 22.28 -8.73
CA LYS A 140 -27.14 21.05 -9.48
C LYS A 140 -25.88 20.32 -9.91
N THR A 141 -25.98 19.01 -10.07
CA THR A 141 -24.90 18.17 -10.62
C THR A 141 -25.20 17.58 -12.00
N SER A 142 -24.17 17.50 -12.84
CA SER A 142 -24.08 16.53 -13.93
C SER A 142 -23.27 15.32 -13.44
N VAL A 143 -23.91 14.16 -13.36
CA VAL A 143 -23.21 12.90 -13.04
C VAL A 143 -22.52 12.38 -14.30
N VAL A 144 -21.21 12.14 -14.25
CA VAL A 144 -20.40 11.68 -15.40
C VAL A 144 -19.89 10.27 -15.15
N ILE A 145 -20.30 9.32 -16.00
CA ILE A 145 -19.94 7.90 -15.94
C ILE A 145 -19.21 7.53 -17.23
N ALA A 146 -17.89 7.42 -17.17
CA ALA A 146 -17.09 6.87 -18.28
C ALA A 146 -17.04 5.34 -18.19
N PHE A 147 -17.18 4.64 -19.32
CA PHE A 147 -17.15 3.18 -19.36
C PHE A 147 -16.38 2.65 -20.57
N TYR A 148 -15.73 1.50 -20.40
CA TYR A 148 -15.07 0.75 -21.47
C TYR A 148 -15.33 -0.75 -21.28
N ASN A 149 -15.99 -1.39 -22.25
CA ASN A 149 -16.26 -2.83 -22.25
C ASN A 149 -16.97 -3.38 -20.99
N GLU A 150 -17.69 -2.53 -20.28
CA GLU A 150 -18.45 -2.87 -19.07
C GLU A 150 -19.57 -3.87 -19.37
N ALA A 151 -19.93 -4.71 -18.38
CA ALA A 151 -21.06 -5.60 -18.51
C ALA A 151 -22.40 -4.85 -18.43
N TRP A 152 -23.41 -5.38 -19.14
CA TRP A 152 -24.73 -4.75 -19.24
C TRP A 152 -25.40 -4.52 -17.88
N SER A 153 -25.35 -5.52 -16.99
CA SER A 153 -26.02 -5.50 -15.70
C SER A 153 -25.34 -4.58 -14.67
N THR A 154 -24.02 -4.44 -14.67
CA THR A 154 -23.27 -3.48 -13.83
C THR A 154 -23.46 -2.04 -14.31
N LEU A 155 -23.33 -1.78 -15.62
CA LEU A 155 -23.53 -0.46 -16.20
C LEU A 155 -24.94 0.08 -15.92
N LEU A 156 -25.98 -0.70 -16.24
CA LEU A 156 -27.36 -0.23 -16.06
C LEU A 156 -27.79 -0.18 -14.59
N ARG A 157 -27.28 -1.05 -13.71
CA ARG A 157 -27.53 -0.91 -12.27
C ARG A 157 -26.91 0.37 -11.72
N THR A 158 -25.75 0.81 -12.24
CA THR A 158 -25.17 2.13 -11.91
C THR A 158 -26.09 3.26 -12.35
N VAL A 159 -26.58 3.24 -13.60
CA VAL A 159 -27.49 4.27 -14.14
C VAL A 159 -28.79 4.35 -13.35
N HIS A 160 -29.46 3.21 -13.11
CA HIS A 160 -30.70 3.18 -12.33
C HIS A 160 -30.46 3.57 -10.88
N SER A 161 -29.39 3.10 -10.25
CA SER A 161 -29.06 3.47 -8.87
C SER A 161 -28.88 4.99 -8.71
N VAL A 162 -28.23 5.67 -9.64
CA VAL A 162 -28.14 7.14 -9.66
C VAL A 162 -29.52 7.77 -9.83
N LEU A 163 -30.30 7.37 -10.84
CA LEU A 163 -31.64 7.90 -11.13
C LEU A 163 -32.67 7.67 -10.01
N GLU A 164 -32.49 6.61 -9.23
CA GLU A 164 -33.40 6.15 -8.19
C GLU A 164 -33.01 6.59 -6.77
N THR A 165 -31.86 7.24 -6.59
CA THR A 165 -31.39 7.76 -5.29
C THR A 165 -31.04 9.26 -5.32
N SER A 166 -30.88 9.86 -6.50
CA SER A 166 -30.58 11.30 -6.66
C SER A 166 -31.87 12.12 -6.76
N PRO A 167 -32.12 13.10 -5.87
CA PRO A 167 -33.32 13.95 -5.92
C PRO A 167 -33.49 14.68 -7.26
N ASP A 168 -34.71 14.71 -7.81
CA ASP A 168 -34.99 15.24 -9.16
C ASP A 168 -34.76 16.75 -9.30
N ILE A 169 -34.72 17.49 -8.19
CA ILE A 169 -34.35 18.91 -8.17
C ILE A 169 -32.84 19.15 -8.31
N LEU A 170 -32.00 18.20 -7.85
CA LEU A 170 -30.54 18.35 -7.75
C LEU A 170 -29.77 17.71 -8.91
N LEU A 171 -30.26 16.59 -9.46
CA LEU A 171 -29.65 15.96 -10.62
C LEU A 171 -30.10 16.67 -11.91
N GLU A 172 -29.19 17.33 -12.62
CA GLU A 172 -29.48 17.94 -13.93
C GLU A 172 -29.48 16.86 -15.02
N GLU A 173 -28.41 16.06 -15.10
CA GLU A 173 -28.22 15.02 -16.12
C GLU A 173 -27.22 13.94 -15.70
N VAL A 174 -27.36 12.74 -16.29
CA VAL A 174 -26.41 11.62 -16.22
C VAL A 174 -25.79 11.46 -17.60
N ILE A 175 -24.47 11.63 -17.70
CA ILE A 175 -23.69 11.61 -18.93
C ILE A 175 -22.87 10.31 -18.97
N LEU A 176 -23.30 9.38 -19.82
CA LEU A 176 -22.59 8.14 -20.12
C LEU A 176 -21.60 8.40 -21.24
N VAL A 177 -20.33 8.02 -21.04
CA VAL A 177 -19.27 8.18 -22.04
C VAL A 177 -18.67 6.82 -22.42
N ASP A 178 -18.99 6.33 -23.61
CA ASP A 178 -18.41 5.14 -24.23
C ASP A 178 -16.96 5.46 -24.68
N ASP A 179 -15.96 5.03 -23.90
CA ASP A 179 -14.53 5.12 -24.20
C ASP A 179 -14.15 4.07 -25.27
N TYR A 180 -14.83 4.11 -26.42
CA TYR A 180 -14.60 3.25 -27.58
C TYR A 180 -14.65 1.75 -27.26
N SER A 181 -15.71 1.31 -26.57
CA SER A 181 -15.95 -0.11 -26.29
C SER A 181 -16.14 -0.92 -27.56
N ASP A 182 -15.76 -2.21 -27.53
CA ASP A 182 -15.90 -3.16 -28.63
C ASP A 182 -17.08 -4.14 -28.48
N LYS A 183 -17.80 -4.10 -27.34
CA LYS A 183 -18.91 -5.02 -27.04
C LYS A 183 -20.22 -4.56 -27.70
N GLU A 184 -20.86 -5.48 -28.42
CA GLU A 184 -22.10 -5.23 -29.16
C GLU A 184 -23.25 -4.69 -28.27
N HIS A 185 -23.40 -5.23 -27.05
CA HIS A 185 -24.43 -4.77 -26.10
C HIS A 185 -24.26 -3.31 -25.65
N LEU A 186 -23.10 -2.69 -25.91
CA LEU A 186 -22.84 -1.27 -25.62
C LEU A 186 -23.10 -0.35 -26.83
N LYS A 187 -23.49 -0.90 -28.00
CA LYS A 187 -23.80 -0.14 -29.22
C LYS A 187 -25.28 0.20 -29.31
N GLU A 188 -25.98 -0.20 -30.36
CA GLU A 188 -27.38 0.20 -30.60
C GLU A 188 -28.31 -0.24 -29.44
N THR A 189 -28.05 -1.41 -28.86
CA THR A 189 -28.82 -1.93 -27.72
C THR A 189 -28.81 -1.00 -26.51
N LEU A 190 -27.65 -0.42 -26.18
CA LEU A 190 -27.53 0.55 -25.09
C LEU A 190 -28.20 1.88 -25.43
N GLU A 191 -28.04 2.33 -26.68
CA GLU A 191 -28.58 3.61 -27.17
C GLU A 191 -30.12 3.60 -27.13
N ASN A 192 -30.74 2.56 -27.69
CA ASN A 192 -32.18 2.33 -27.65
C ASN A 192 -32.73 2.19 -26.22
N TYR A 193 -31.94 1.63 -25.29
CA TYR A 193 -32.35 1.51 -23.88
C TYR A 193 -32.32 2.87 -23.15
N VAL A 194 -31.22 3.63 -23.26
CA VAL A 194 -31.07 4.89 -22.52
C VAL A 194 -31.87 6.05 -23.13
N ALA A 195 -32.25 5.97 -24.41
CA ALA A 195 -33.15 6.94 -25.05
C ALA A 195 -34.53 7.05 -24.36
N GLY A 196 -34.97 5.99 -23.66
CA GLY A 196 -36.20 6.00 -22.86
C GLY A 196 -36.06 6.62 -21.45
N LEU A 197 -34.86 7.00 -21.03
CA LEU A 197 -34.57 7.45 -19.67
C LEU A 197 -34.47 8.99 -19.59
N ARG A 198 -35.32 9.60 -18.75
CA ARG A 198 -35.22 11.03 -18.39
C ARG A 198 -33.80 11.33 -17.89
N LYS A 199 -33.28 12.49 -18.31
CA LYS A 199 -31.99 13.04 -17.87
C LYS A 199 -30.74 12.22 -18.23
N VAL A 200 -30.85 11.10 -18.96
CA VAL A 200 -29.68 10.36 -19.43
C VAL A 200 -29.24 10.87 -20.81
N ARG A 201 -27.93 10.99 -21.01
CA ARG A 201 -27.28 11.29 -22.29
C ARG A 201 -26.18 10.27 -22.54
N LEU A 202 -26.11 9.71 -23.73
CA LEU A 202 -25.00 8.86 -24.18
C LEU A 202 -24.10 9.65 -25.14
N ILE A 203 -22.79 9.52 -24.94
CA ILE A 203 -21.74 10.14 -25.74
C ILE A 203 -20.73 9.04 -26.06
N ARG A 204 -20.17 9.05 -27.27
CA ARG A 204 -19.19 8.06 -27.72
C ARG A 204 -17.90 8.75 -28.13
N ALA A 205 -16.76 8.23 -27.69
CA ALA A 205 -15.46 8.65 -28.18
C ALA A 205 -15.22 8.07 -29.60
N ASN A 206 -14.53 8.82 -30.47
CA ASN A 206 -14.25 8.41 -31.85
C ASN A 206 -13.02 7.50 -31.98
N LYS A 207 -12.29 7.30 -30.88
CA LYS A 207 -11.12 6.42 -30.72
C LYS A 207 -11.03 6.04 -29.24
N ARG A 208 -10.19 5.07 -28.90
CA ARG A 208 -9.87 4.78 -27.49
C ARG A 208 -9.14 5.97 -26.87
N GLU A 209 -9.74 6.59 -25.86
CA GLU A 209 -9.20 7.77 -25.19
C GLU A 209 -8.55 7.44 -23.85
N GLY A 210 -9.12 6.48 -23.10
CA GLY A 210 -8.76 6.21 -21.71
C GLY A 210 -9.54 7.10 -20.74
N LEU A 211 -9.60 6.67 -19.46
CA LEU A 211 -10.58 7.20 -18.51
C LEU A 211 -10.48 8.71 -18.29
N VAL A 212 -9.26 9.27 -18.32
CA VAL A 212 -9.02 10.71 -18.12
C VAL A 212 -9.69 11.52 -19.21
N ARG A 213 -9.37 11.23 -20.47
CA ARG A 213 -9.91 11.96 -21.63
C ARG A 213 -11.40 11.67 -21.85
N ALA A 214 -11.87 10.47 -21.49
CA ALA A 214 -13.31 10.16 -21.45
C ALA A 214 -14.08 10.97 -20.38
N ARG A 215 -13.55 11.09 -19.14
CA ARG A 215 -14.13 11.95 -18.10
C ARG A 215 -14.12 13.43 -18.53
N LEU A 216 -13.06 13.91 -19.19
CA LEU A 216 -13.00 15.27 -19.73
C LEU A 216 -14.03 15.52 -20.85
N LEU A 217 -14.27 14.54 -21.73
CA LEU A 217 -15.33 14.62 -22.74
C LEU A 217 -16.71 14.81 -22.08
N GLY A 218 -17.01 14.02 -21.03
CA GLY A 218 -18.24 14.17 -20.24
C GLY A 218 -18.33 15.50 -19.47
N ALA A 219 -17.22 15.99 -18.91
CA ALA A 219 -17.16 17.28 -18.22
C ALA A 219 -17.39 18.47 -19.17
N SER A 220 -16.84 18.42 -20.38
CA SER A 220 -16.94 19.52 -21.36
C SER A 220 -18.39 19.84 -21.73
N VAL A 221 -19.22 18.81 -21.91
CA VAL A 221 -20.63 18.92 -22.33
C VAL A 221 -21.65 18.95 -21.18
N ALA A 222 -21.16 18.95 -19.93
CA ALA A 222 -21.96 19.00 -18.71
C ALA A 222 -22.58 20.38 -18.46
N LYS A 223 -23.83 20.41 -18.00
CA LYS A 223 -24.62 21.63 -17.73
C LYS A 223 -24.78 21.98 -16.25
N GLY A 224 -24.60 21.02 -15.35
CA GLY A 224 -24.67 21.26 -13.90
C GLY A 224 -23.52 22.13 -13.41
N ASP A 225 -23.76 22.86 -12.31
CA ASP A 225 -22.75 23.66 -11.62
C ASP A 225 -21.66 22.77 -11.01
N ILE A 226 -22.04 21.56 -10.58
CA ILE A 226 -21.18 20.51 -10.04
C ILE A 226 -20.97 19.41 -11.07
N LEU A 227 -19.76 18.87 -11.13
CA LEU A 227 -19.44 17.59 -11.77
C LEU A 227 -19.37 16.52 -10.69
N THR A 228 -20.15 15.45 -10.83
CA THR A 228 -20.05 14.26 -9.96
C THR A 228 -19.60 13.07 -10.79
N PHE A 229 -18.34 12.64 -10.65
CA PHE A 229 -17.82 11.47 -11.34
C PHE A 229 -18.15 10.20 -10.57
N LEU A 230 -18.53 9.15 -11.29
CA LEU A 230 -18.71 7.79 -10.80
C LEU A 230 -18.16 6.80 -11.83
N ASP A 231 -17.73 5.62 -11.38
CA ASP A 231 -17.34 4.52 -12.27
C ASP A 231 -18.53 3.60 -12.58
N CYS A 232 -18.47 2.89 -13.71
CA CYS A 232 -19.60 2.17 -14.33
C CYS A 232 -20.03 0.85 -13.66
N HIS A 233 -19.59 0.61 -12.42
CA HIS A 233 -19.94 -0.55 -11.60
C HIS A 233 -20.10 -0.13 -10.13
N CYS A 234 -21.00 0.86 -9.91
CA CYS A 234 -21.30 1.44 -8.60
C CYS A 234 -22.79 1.32 -8.23
N GLU A 235 -23.09 1.31 -6.94
CA GLU A 235 -24.45 1.37 -6.40
C GLU A 235 -24.49 2.40 -5.26
N CYS A 236 -25.34 3.41 -5.39
CA CYS A 236 -25.46 4.52 -4.47
C CYS A 236 -26.34 4.18 -3.26
N HIS A 237 -25.95 4.62 -2.06
CA HIS A 237 -26.79 4.56 -0.87
C HIS A 237 -27.90 5.62 -0.95
N GLU A 238 -29.02 5.40 -0.27
CA GLU A 238 -30.08 6.42 -0.13
C GLU A 238 -29.48 7.70 0.50
N GLY A 239 -29.75 8.88 -0.07
CA GLY A 239 -29.23 10.16 0.43
C GLY A 239 -27.72 10.42 0.26
N TRP A 240 -27.07 9.71 -0.67
CA TRP A 240 -25.63 9.88 -0.94
C TRP A 240 -25.24 11.25 -1.51
N LEU A 241 -26.14 11.94 -2.21
CA LEU A 241 -25.79 13.07 -3.07
C LEU A 241 -25.80 14.41 -2.33
N GLU A 242 -26.83 14.69 -1.54
CA GLU A 242 -26.97 15.96 -0.83
C GLU A 242 -25.78 16.34 0.07
N PRO A 243 -25.11 15.42 0.79
CA PRO A 243 -23.94 15.77 1.59
C PRO A 243 -22.75 16.27 0.75
N LEU A 244 -22.61 15.78 -0.49
CA LEU A 244 -21.55 16.21 -1.41
C LEU A 244 -21.86 17.62 -1.95
N LEU A 245 -23.08 17.84 -2.41
CA LEU A 245 -23.51 19.13 -2.98
C LEU A 245 -23.59 20.23 -1.92
N ALA A 246 -24.04 19.91 -0.71
CA ALA A 246 -24.06 20.84 0.42
C ALA A 246 -22.64 21.30 0.79
N ARG A 247 -21.67 20.37 0.82
CA ARG A 247 -20.30 20.73 1.17
C ARG A 247 -19.63 21.64 0.14
N ILE A 248 -19.90 21.46 -1.15
CA ILE A 248 -19.35 22.32 -2.21
C ILE A 248 -20.11 23.67 -2.26
N ALA A 249 -21.38 23.72 -1.82
CA ALA A 249 -22.10 24.98 -1.63
C ALA A 249 -21.57 25.80 -0.43
N GLU A 250 -21.02 25.16 0.60
CA GLU A 250 -20.28 25.83 1.68
C GLU A 250 -18.89 26.31 1.26
N GLU A 251 -18.21 25.57 0.38
CA GLU A 251 -16.81 25.78 0.01
C GLU A 251 -16.56 25.31 -1.44
N GLU A 252 -16.55 26.24 -2.40
CA GLU A 252 -16.42 25.91 -3.83
C GLU A 252 -15.06 25.26 -4.16
N THR A 253 -14.04 25.48 -3.33
CA THR A 253 -12.69 24.91 -3.50
C THR A 253 -12.53 23.48 -2.94
N ALA A 254 -13.59 22.91 -2.36
CA ALA A 254 -13.59 21.54 -1.86
C ALA A 254 -13.87 20.53 -2.98
N VAL A 255 -13.03 19.50 -3.07
CA VAL A 255 -13.30 18.28 -3.84
C VAL A 255 -13.76 17.20 -2.86
N VAL A 256 -14.97 16.68 -3.07
CA VAL A 256 -15.67 15.88 -2.04
C VAL A 256 -15.98 14.48 -2.54
N CYS A 257 -15.37 13.47 -1.95
CA CYS A 257 -15.57 12.06 -2.20
C CYS A 257 -16.68 11.46 -1.30
N PRO A 258 -17.46 10.48 -1.79
CA PRO A 258 -18.20 9.57 -0.92
C PRO A 258 -17.24 8.66 -0.14
N VAL A 259 -17.75 8.02 0.90
CA VAL A 259 -17.18 6.76 1.38
C VAL A 259 -17.40 5.70 0.29
N ILE A 260 -16.31 5.11 -0.17
CA ILE A 260 -16.35 4.07 -1.21
C ILE A 260 -16.42 2.71 -0.50
N ASP A 261 -17.63 2.16 -0.42
CA ASP A 261 -17.87 0.86 0.20
C ASP A 261 -17.55 -0.27 -0.80
N VAL A 262 -17.14 -1.44 -0.30
CA VAL A 262 -16.91 -2.61 -1.15
C VAL A 262 -18.25 -3.27 -1.51
N ILE A 263 -18.48 -3.50 -2.81
CA ILE A 263 -19.37 -4.55 -3.29
C ILE A 263 -18.51 -5.74 -3.71
N ASP A 264 -18.75 -6.92 -3.15
CA ASP A 264 -17.95 -8.11 -3.48
C ASP A 264 -18.20 -8.57 -4.92
N TRP A 265 -17.13 -8.71 -5.70
CA TRP A 265 -17.21 -9.06 -7.13
C TRP A 265 -17.77 -10.46 -7.39
N ASN A 266 -17.85 -11.34 -6.39
CA ASN A 266 -18.24 -12.75 -6.53
C ASN A 266 -19.65 -13.05 -5.99
N THR A 267 -20.06 -12.39 -4.90
CA THR A 267 -21.35 -12.57 -4.21
C THR A 267 -22.30 -11.37 -4.34
N PHE A 268 -21.80 -10.22 -4.82
CA PHE A 268 -22.50 -8.93 -4.87
C PHE A 268 -23.02 -8.44 -3.50
N GLU A 269 -22.40 -8.87 -2.41
CA GLU A 269 -22.63 -8.36 -1.06
C GLU A 269 -22.14 -6.91 -0.91
N TYR A 270 -22.93 -6.05 -0.28
CA TYR A 270 -22.57 -4.68 0.05
C TYR A 270 -22.04 -4.58 1.50
N LEU A 271 -20.77 -4.20 1.61
CA LEU A 271 -19.99 -4.25 2.86
C LEU A 271 -19.87 -2.88 3.56
N GLY A 272 -20.69 -1.89 3.18
CA GLY A 272 -20.70 -0.57 3.82
C GLY A 272 -21.08 -0.63 5.30
N ASN A 273 -20.58 0.30 6.11
CA ASN A 273 -20.74 0.27 7.57
C ASN A 273 -20.73 1.66 8.23
N ALA A 274 -21.27 1.74 9.46
CA ALA A 274 -21.49 2.98 10.20
C ALA A 274 -20.28 3.49 11.00
N GLY A 275 -19.10 2.91 10.73
CA GLY A 275 -17.84 3.22 11.40
C GLY A 275 -17.23 4.55 10.99
N GLU A 276 -15.96 4.75 11.33
CA GLU A 276 -15.16 5.80 10.71
C GLU A 276 -14.51 5.23 9.44
N PRO A 277 -14.67 5.86 8.27
CA PRO A 277 -14.10 5.35 7.03
C PRO A 277 -12.57 5.45 7.03
N GLN A 278 -11.95 4.60 6.20
CA GLN A 278 -10.56 4.81 5.79
C GLN A 278 -10.46 6.03 4.86
N ILE A 279 -9.29 6.64 4.84
CA ILE A 279 -8.95 7.77 3.97
C ILE A 279 -7.77 7.42 3.06
N GLY A 280 -7.61 8.21 1.99
CA GLY A 280 -6.63 7.95 0.95
C GLY A 280 -5.25 8.52 1.28
N GLY A 281 -4.23 7.68 1.12
CA GLY A 281 -2.82 8.04 1.12
C GLY A 281 -2.11 7.49 -0.12
N PHE A 282 -0.80 7.35 -0.03
CA PHE A 282 0.04 6.68 -1.03
C PHE A 282 1.29 6.11 -0.34
N ASP A 283 1.96 5.16 -0.99
CA ASP A 283 3.34 4.77 -0.62
C ASP A 283 4.37 5.29 -1.63
N TRP A 284 5.65 5.21 -1.28
CA TRP A 284 6.76 5.70 -2.10
C TRP A 284 7.00 4.90 -3.41
N ARG A 285 6.05 4.05 -3.85
CA ARG A 285 5.98 3.54 -5.23
C ARG A 285 5.00 4.34 -6.10
N LEU A 286 4.39 5.40 -5.57
CA LEU A 286 3.22 6.09 -6.13
C LEU A 286 2.06 5.14 -6.43
N VAL A 287 1.80 4.26 -5.47
CA VAL A 287 0.59 3.43 -5.41
C VAL A 287 -0.32 3.99 -4.33
N PHE A 288 -1.60 4.18 -4.65
CA PHE A 288 -2.63 4.60 -3.70
C PHE A 288 -2.80 3.57 -2.58
N THR A 289 -2.97 4.04 -1.35
CA THR A 289 -3.19 3.20 -0.17
C THR A 289 -4.35 3.72 0.68
N TRP A 290 -5.08 2.81 1.34
CA TRP A 290 -6.05 3.16 2.37
C TRP A 290 -5.40 3.16 3.75
N HIS A 291 -5.69 4.18 4.58
CA HIS A 291 -5.27 4.20 5.98
C HIS A 291 -6.38 4.73 6.91
N SER A 292 -6.23 4.52 8.21
CA SER A 292 -7.16 5.05 9.20
C SER A 292 -7.07 6.58 9.30
N THR A 293 -8.17 7.23 9.65
CA THR A 293 -8.19 8.68 9.91
C THR A 293 -7.28 9.01 11.11
N PRO A 294 -6.25 9.86 10.96
CA PRO A 294 -5.28 10.11 12.02
C PRO A 294 -5.88 10.95 13.16
N GLU A 295 -5.33 10.80 14.36
CA GLU A 295 -5.87 11.44 15.58
C GLU A 295 -5.93 12.98 15.47
N ARG A 296 -4.98 13.59 14.75
CA ARG A 296 -4.96 15.02 14.38
C ARG A 296 -6.26 15.46 13.69
N GLU A 297 -6.73 14.67 12.73
CA GLU A 297 -7.92 14.97 11.93
C GLU A 297 -9.21 14.56 12.66
N GLN A 298 -9.18 13.49 13.47
CA GLN A 298 -10.27 13.19 14.40
C GLN A 298 -10.52 14.36 15.37
N LYS A 299 -9.45 14.91 15.97
CA LYS A 299 -9.51 16.07 16.89
C LYS A 299 -9.99 17.38 16.23
N ARG A 300 -9.89 17.51 14.91
CA ARG A 300 -10.41 18.68 14.16
C ARG A 300 -11.94 18.68 14.05
N ARG A 301 -12.56 17.49 14.06
CA ARG A 301 -13.98 17.29 13.76
C ARG A 301 -14.83 17.41 15.03
N LYS A 302 -16.04 17.96 14.89
CA LYS A 302 -17.01 18.18 15.98
C LYS A 302 -18.03 17.03 16.05
N SER A 303 -18.27 16.36 14.93
CA SER A 303 -19.18 15.22 14.78
C SER A 303 -18.57 14.14 13.89
N LYS A 304 -18.97 12.88 14.11
CA LYS A 304 -18.66 11.77 13.20
C LYS A 304 -19.25 11.95 11.80
N THR A 305 -20.20 12.87 11.64
CA THR A 305 -20.80 13.25 10.36
C THR A 305 -20.09 14.40 9.64
N ASP A 306 -19.05 14.99 10.24
CA ASP A 306 -18.26 16.04 9.60
C ASP A 306 -17.30 15.42 8.60
N VAL A 307 -17.06 16.12 7.50
CA VAL A 307 -16.04 15.82 6.49
C VAL A 307 -14.67 15.52 7.10
N ILE A 308 -13.97 14.56 6.49
CA ILE A 308 -12.61 14.14 6.84
C ILE A 308 -11.68 14.56 5.72
N ARG A 309 -10.62 15.31 6.02
CA ARG A 309 -9.58 15.69 5.06
C ARG A 309 -8.77 14.45 4.65
N SER A 310 -8.60 14.25 3.35
CA SER A 310 -7.92 13.09 2.76
C SER A 310 -6.65 13.54 2.02
N PRO A 311 -5.47 13.02 2.35
CA PRO A 311 -4.26 13.28 1.57
C PRO A 311 -4.40 12.98 0.08
N THR A 312 -5.08 11.88 -0.27
CA THR A 312 -5.37 11.48 -1.65
C THR A 312 -6.80 10.96 -1.83
N MET A 313 -7.23 10.83 -3.09
CA MET A 313 -8.44 10.10 -3.47
C MET A 313 -8.08 8.74 -4.08
N ALA A 314 -8.97 7.75 -3.94
CA ALA A 314 -8.86 6.46 -4.65
C ALA A 314 -8.95 6.62 -6.18
N GLY A 315 -9.48 7.75 -6.66
CA GLY A 315 -9.99 7.91 -8.01
C GLY A 315 -11.43 7.41 -8.12
N GLY A 316 -11.99 7.47 -9.33
CA GLY A 316 -13.35 7.01 -9.58
C GLY A 316 -14.43 7.99 -9.16
N LEU A 317 -14.65 8.11 -7.85
CA LEU A 317 -15.85 8.70 -7.27
C LEU A 317 -15.55 10.01 -6.53
N PHE A 318 -16.02 11.15 -7.05
CA PHE A 318 -15.92 12.47 -6.39
C PHE A 318 -16.88 13.51 -6.99
N SER A 319 -17.19 14.55 -6.23
CA SER A 319 -17.88 15.77 -6.69
C SER A 319 -16.98 17.00 -6.59
N VAL A 320 -17.11 17.95 -7.52
CA VAL A 320 -16.36 19.22 -7.57
C VAL A 320 -17.15 20.29 -8.33
N SER A 321 -17.02 21.58 -7.99
CA SER A 321 -17.55 22.66 -8.84
C SER A 321 -16.93 22.58 -10.24
N LYS A 322 -17.74 22.66 -11.29
CA LYS A 322 -17.26 22.66 -12.68
C LYS A 322 -16.27 23.82 -12.90
N LYS A 323 -16.58 25.01 -12.38
CA LYS A 323 -15.72 26.20 -12.47
C LYS A 323 -14.39 25.97 -11.77
N TYR A 324 -14.40 25.33 -10.60
CA TYR A 324 -13.18 25.05 -9.84
C TYR A 324 -12.33 23.94 -10.49
N PHE A 325 -12.96 22.92 -11.04
CA PHE A 325 -12.30 21.87 -11.83
C PHE A 325 -11.58 22.47 -13.05
N ASP A 326 -12.26 23.34 -13.81
CA ASP A 326 -11.68 24.02 -14.97
C ASP A 326 -10.59 25.03 -14.57
N TYR A 327 -10.77 25.76 -13.45
CA TYR A 327 -9.75 26.64 -12.86
C TYR A 327 -8.47 25.90 -12.48
N LEU A 328 -8.59 24.71 -11.86
CA LEU A 328 -7.46 23.84 -11.55
C LEU A 328 -6.83 23.16 -12.78
N GLY A 329 -7.29 23.45 -14.01
CA GLY A 329 -6.79 22.79 -15.22
C GLY A 329 -7.18 21.30 -15.30
N SER A 330 -8.41 20.99 -14.87
CA SER A 330 -9.16 19.75 -15.08
C SER A 330 -8.35 18.48 -14.75
N TYR A 331 -7.83 17.77 -15.74
CA TYR A 331 -6.86 16.67 -15.61
C TYR A 331 -5.68 16.86 -16.57
N ASP A 332 -4.57 16.18 -16.30
CA ASP A 332 -3.47 16.07 -17.26
C ASP A 332 -3.88 15.21 -18.47
N THR A 333 -4.14 15.86 -19.60
CA THR A 333 -4.55 15.22 -20.87
C THR A 333 -3.50 14.27 -21.46
N GLY A 334 -2.24 14.39 -21.04
CA GLY A 334 -1.15 13.48 -21.43
C GLY A 334 -1.17 12.13 -20.72
N MET A 335 -2.01 11.93 -19.71
CA MET A 335 -2.18 10.62 -19.07
C MET A 335 -3.00 9.66 -19.93
N GLU A 336 -2.62 8.39 -19.94
CA GLU A 336 -3.20 7.38 -20.83
C GLU A 336 -3.84 6.20 -20.07
N VAL A 337 -4.97 5.72 -20.61
CA VAL A 337 -5.73 4.54 -20.15
C VAL A 337 -6.24 4.61 -18.71
N TRP A 338 -5.38 4.40 -17.71
CA TRP A 338 -5.72 4.28 -16.29
C TRP A 338 -4.49 4.46 -15.37
N GLY A 339 -4.69 5.09 -14.22
CA GLY A 339 -3.77 5.10 -13.08
C GLY A 339 -2.91 6.36 -13.01
N GLY A 340 -2.58 6.81 -11.79
CA GLY A 340 -1.76 7.99 -11.53
C GLY A 340 -2.55 9.32 -11.54
N GLU A 341 -3.70 9.38 -12.22
CA GLU A 341 -4.51 10.61 -12.32
C GLU A 341 -5.12 11.01 -10.99
N ASN A 342 -5.42 10.03 -10.14
CA ASN A 342 -5.96 10.23 -8.80
C ASN A 342 -4.91 10.88 -7.88
N LEU A 343 -3.63 10.52 -8.00
CA LEU A 343 -2.54 11.11 -7.23
C LEU A 343 -2.16 12.50 -7.76
N GLU A 344 -2.03 12.67 -9.09
CA GLU A 344 -1.78 13.99 -9.72
C GLU A 344 -2.82 15.02 -9.30
N PHE A 345 -4.10 14.65 -9.35
CA PHE A 345 -5.17 15.57 -8.97
C PHE A 345 -5.19 15.82 -7.46
N SER A 346 -4.93 14.81 -6.63
CA SER A 346 -4.82 14.98 -5.17
C SER A 346 -3.75 15.98 -4.77
N PHE A 347 -2.53 15.81 -5.30
CA PHE A 347 -1.40 16.71 -5.03
C PHE A 347 -1.72 18.13 -5.52
N ARG A 348 -2.24 18.27 -6.74
CA ARG A 348 -2.67 19.55 -7.33
C ARG A 348 -3.76 20.26 -6.51
N ILE A 349 -4.82 19.59 -6.07
CA ILE A 349 -5.90 20.18 -5.26
C ILE A 349 -5.31 20.85 -4.02
N TRP A 350 -4.51 20.10 -3.25
CA TRP A 350 -3.93 20.59 -2.00
C TRP A 350 -2.87 21.66 -2.22
N GLN A 351 -1.89 21.42 -3.10
CA GLN A 351 -0.80 22.37 -3.34
C GLN A 351 -1.30 23.69 -3.93
N CYS A 352 -2.34 23.66 -4.77
CA CYS A 352 -2.94 24.84 -5.39
C CYS A 352 -4.06 25.50 -4.55
N GLY A 353 -4.29 25.05 -3.32
CA GLY A 353 -5.01 25.79 -2.29
C GLY A 353 -6.45 25.35 -1.98
N GLY A 354 -6.96 24.28 -2.58
CA GLY A 354 -8.26 23.70 -2.21
C GLY A 354 -8.17 22.68 -1.07
N SER A 355 -9.26 21.94 -0.85
CA SER A 355 -9.28 20.76 0.03
C SER A 355 -9.77 19.52 -0.70
N LEU A 356 -9.29 18.36 -0.27
CA LEU A 356 -9.81 17.05 -0.65
C LEU A 356 -10.40 16.36 0.58
N GLU A 357 -11.67 15.99 0.49
CA GLU A 357 -12.49 15.63 1.65
C GLU A 357 -13.33 14.38 1.37
N ILE A 358 -13.42 13.47 2.32
CA ILE A 358 -14.36 12.33 2.31
C ILE A 358 -15.54 12.70 3.23
N HIS A 359 -16.77 12.57 2.74
CA HIS A 359 -17.98 12.92 3.49
C HIS A 359 -18.65 11.68 4.12
N PRO A 360 -18.62 11.45 5.45
CA PRO A 360 -19.09 10.19 6.07
C PRO A 360 -20.60 9.91 5.99
N CYS A 361 -21.40 10.86 5.51
CA CYS A 361 -22.82 10.65 5.19
C CYS A 361 -23.11 10.39 3.71
N SER A 362 -22.09 10.39 2.84
CA SER A 362 -22.22 9.99 1.45
C SER A 362 -21.57 8.62 1.31
N HIS A 363 -22.34 7.64 0.82
CA HIS A 363 -21.89 6.24 0.68
C HIS A 363 -22.22 5.76 -0.73
N VAL A 364 -21.24 5.19 -1.40
CA VAL A 364 -21.41 4.55 -2.71
C VAL A 364 -20.62 3.25 -2.71
N GLY A 365 -21.33 2.14 -2.92
CA GLY A 365 -20.71 0.83 -3.13
C GLY A 365 -20.07 0.75 -4.52
N HIS A 366 -18.87 0.17 -4.58
CA HIS A 366 -18.11 -0.02 -5.82
C HIS A 366 -17.70 -1.49 -5.94
N VAL A 367 -17.90 -2.10 -7.12
CA VAL A 367 -17.53 -3.49 -7.38
C VAL A 367 -16.02 -3.58 -7.66
N PHE A 368 -15.22 -3.83 -6.62
CA PHE A 368 -13.77 -4.00 -6.78
C PHE A 368 -13.47 -5.33 -7.49
N PRO A 369 -12.96 -5.33 -8.73
CA PRO A 369 -12.79 -6.55 -9.52
C PRO A 369 -11.66 -7.42 -8.96
N LYS A 370 -11.74 -8.74 -9.18
CA LYS A 370 -10.76 -9.74 -8.69
C LYS A 370 -9.30 -9.40 -9.06
N GLN A 371 -9.11 -8.79 -10.22
CA GLN A 371 -7.85 -8.27 -10.75
C GLN A 371 -8.18 -7.23 -11.84
N ALA A 372 -7.17 -6.58 -12.44
CA ALA A 372 -7.39 -5.62 -13.51
C ALA A 372 -8.14 -6.26 -14.72
N PRO A 373 -9.31 -5.72 -15.13
CA PRO A 373 -10.10 -6.30 -16.23
C PRO A 373 -9.59 -5.93 -17.64
N TYR A 374 -8.58 -5.06 -17.73
CA TYR A 374 -7.91 -4.66 -18.96
C TYR A 374 -6.44 -4.30 -18.65
N SER A 375 -5.60 -4.20 -19.69
CA SER A 375 -4.19 -3.82 -19.52
C SER A 375 -4.05 -2.41 -18.94
N ARG A 376 -3.25 -2.28 -17.86
CA ARG A 376 -2.98 -1.03 -17.14
C ARG A 376 -1.51 -0.58 -17.27
N SER A 377 -0.86 -0.95 -18.37
CA SER A 377 0.58 -0.71 -18.59
C SER A 377 1.02 0.75 -18.47
N LYS A 378 0.13 1.71 -18.74
CA LYS A 378 0.41 3.16 -18.71
C LYS A 378 0.44 3.79 -17.32
N ALA A 379 0.04 3.07 -16.27
CA ALA A 379 0.07 3.59 -14.90
C ALA A 379 1.47 4.05 -14.45
N LEU A 380 2.55 3.40 -14.95
CA LEU A 380 3.92 3.82 -14.65
C LEU A 380 4.23 5.20 -15.24
N ALA A 381 4.01 5.39 -16.54
CA ALA A 381 4.23 6.67 -17.22
C ALA A 381 3.40 7.80 -16.60
N ASN A 382 2.13 7.53 -16.28
CA ASN A 382 1.25 8.51 -15.64
C ASN A 382 1.75 8.91 -14.24
N SER A 383 2.18 7.97 -13.40
CA SER A 383 2.79 8.28 -12.10
C SER A 383 4.11 9.06 -12.24
N VAL A 384 4.89 8.81 -13.30
CA VAL A 384 6.08 9.62 -13.61
C VAL A 384 5.71 11.06 -13.99
N ARG A 385 4.64 11.28 -14.78
CA ARG A 385 4.11 12.63 -15.07
C ARG A 385 3.71 13.36 -13.78
N ALA A 386 3.02 12.67 -12.86
CA ALA A 386 2.65 13.22 -11.57
C ALA A 386 3.89 13.62 -10.75
N ALA A 387 4.90 12.74 -10.67
CA ALA A 387 6.15 12.99 -9.94
C ALA A 387 6.95 14.17 -10.51
N GLU A 388 7.07 14.26 -11.84
CA GLU A 388 7.84 15.32 -12.51
C GLU A 388 7.18 16.71 -12.47
N VAL A 389 5.89 16.80 -12.13
CA VAL A 389 5.19 18.09 -11.98
C VAL A 389 5.02 18.51 -10.53
N TRP A 390 4.72 17.58 -9.61
CA TRP A 390 4.19 17.91 -8.28
C TRP A 390 5.12 17.59 -7.10
N MET A 391 6.07 16.65 -7.25
CA MET A 391 6.84 16.08 -6.12
C MET A 391 8.22 16.71 -5.84
N ASP A 392 8.63 17.72 -6.61
CA ASP A 392 9.88 18.46 -6.41
C ASP A 392 11.12 17.54 -6.27
N GLU A 393 11.86 17.60 -5.15
CA GLU A 393 12.99 16.70 -4.87
C GLU A 393 12.55 15.28 -4.46
N TYR A 394 11.38 15.14 -3.83
CA TYR A 394 10.87 13.89 -3.24
C TYR A 394 10.58 12.80 -4.28
N LYS A 395 10.47 13.16 -5.57
CA LYS A 395 10.42 12.19 -6.67
C LYS A 395 11.63 11.24 -6.71
N GLN A 396 12.79 11.63 -6.16
CA GLN A 396 13.93 10.71 -6.06
C GLN A 396 13.62 9.51 -5.17
N LEU A 397 12.90 9.68 -4.04
CA LEU A 397 12.51 8.59 -3.13
C LEU A 397 11.64 7.54 -3.86
N TYR A 398 10.80 8.00 -4.79
CA TYR A 398 10.04 7.17 -5.72
C TYR A 398 10.94 6.45 -6.74
N TYR A 399 11.82 7.19 -7.41
CA TYR A 399 12.77 6.62 -8.38
C TYR A 399 13.82 5.67 -7.78
N HIS A 400 14.02 5.69 -6.47
CA HIS A 400 14.87 4.72 -5.75
C HIS A 400 14.12 3.39 -5.51
N ARG A 401 12.84 3.45 -5.13
CA ARG A 401 11.98 2.29 -4.83
C ARG A 401 11.37 1.66 -6.08
N ASN A 402 11.31 2.41 -7.18
CA ASN A 402 10.96 1.93 -8.52
C ASN A 402 11.96 2.43 -9.58
N PRO A 403 13.12 1.76 -9.75
CA PRO A 403 14.15 2.19 -10.70
C PRO A 403 13.69 2.25 -12.16
N HIS A 404 12.73 1.40 -12.55
CA HIS A 404 12.17 1.38 -13.91
C HIS A 404 11.48 2.71 -14.28
N ALA A 405 10.93 3.43 -13.31
CA ALA A 405 10.32 4.74 -13.52
C ALA A 405 11.31 5.80 -14.05
N ARG A 406 12.63 5.61 -13.89
CA ARG A 406 13.66 6.49 -14.49
C ARG A 406 13.83 6.31 -16.00
N LEU A 407 13.34 5.20 -16.56
CA LEU A 407 13.45 4.84 -17.98
C LEU A 407 12.13 4.97 -18.75
N GLU A 408 11.01 5.18 -18.05
CA GLU A 408 9.67 5.19 -18.64
C GLU A 408 9.41 6.51 -19.43
N PRO A 409 9.07 6.44 -20.73
CA PRO A 409 8.77 7.63 -21.53
C PRO A 409 7.45 8.29 -21.11
N TYR A 410 7.54 9.39 -20.35
CA TYR A 410 6.38 10.08 -19.77
C TYR A 410 5.82 11.24 -20.61
N GLY A 411 6.45 11.58 -21.74
CA GLY A 411 6.04 12.67 -22.64
C GLY A 411 6.28 14.08 -22.09
N ASP A 412 5.75 15.11 -22.76
CA ASP A 412 5.92 16.50 -22.33
C ASP A 412 4.96 16.86 -21.18
N VAL A 413 5.49 17.58 -20.18
CA VAL A 413 4.78 18.06 -18.97
C VAL A 413 4.84 19.59 -18.84
N THR A 414 5.35 20.30 -19.85
CA THR A 414 5.58 21.75 -19.81
C THR A 414 4.31 22.55 -19.48
N GLU A 415 3.17 22.24 -20.11
CA GLU A 415 1.89 22.90 -19.80
C GLU A 415 1.45 22.69 -18.34
N ARG A 416 1.74 21.52 -17.76
CA ARG A 416 1.38 21.18 -16.36
C ARG A 416 2.28 21.93 -15.36
N ARG A 417 3.55 22.17 -15.71
CA ARG A 417 4.46 23.03 -14.93
C ARG A 417 4.03 24.51 -14.99
N LEU A 418 3.74 25.02 -16.19
CA LEU A 418 3.20 26.38 -16.38
C LEU A 418 1.88 26.59 -15.65
N LEU A 419 1.01 25.57 -15.58
CA LEU A 419 -0.21 25.59 -14.77
C LEU A 419 0.10 25.70 -13.27
N ARG A 420 1.05 24.91 -12.75
CA ARG A 420 1.49 24.96 -11.34
C ARG A 420 2.05 26.33 -10.96
N GLU A 421 2.86 26.93 -11.83
CA GLU A 421 3.40 28.28 -11.68
C GLU A 421 2.30 29.35 -11.71
N LYS A 422 1.41 29.31 -12.71
CA LYS A 422 0.27 30.22 -12.89
C LYS A 422 -0.65 30.25 -11.67
N LEU A 423 -0.95 29.07 -11.11
CA LEU A 423 -1.78 28.91 -9.92
C LEU A 423 -1.02 29.18 -8.60
N LYS A 424 0.30 29.44 -8.67
CA LYS A 424 1.18 29.71 -7.51
C LYS A 424 1.10 28.62 -6.44
N CYS A 425 1.05 27.37 -6.88
CA CYS A 425 0.90 26.22 -5.99
C CYS A 425 2.16 26.03 -5.12
N LYS A 426 1.95 25.45 -3.95
CA LYS A 426 2.99 25.18 -2.94
C LYS A 426 3.92 24.04 -3.36
N ASP A 427 5.06 23.93 -2.67
CA ASP A 427 5.98 22.81 -2.82
C ASP A 427 5.40 21.50 -2.24
N PHE A 428 6.04 20.37 -2.58
CA PHE A 428 5.63 19.06 -2.06
C PHE A 428 6.00 18.88 -0.58
N LYS A 429 7.03 19.59 -0.12
CA LYS A 429 7.40 19.64 1.29
C LYS A 429 6.24 20.15 2.16
N TRP A 430 5.60 21.24 1.77
CA TRP A 430 4.42 21.78 2.44
C TRP A 430 3.28 20.76 2.46
N PHE A 431 3.05 20.05 1.34
CA PHE A 431 2.03 18.99 1.28
C PHE A 431 2.30 17.90 2.32
N LEU A 432 3.54 17.40 2.40
CA LEU A 432 3.94 16.42 3.41
C LEU A 432 3.79 16.99 4.84
N GLU A 433 4.30 18.19 5.13
CA GLU A 433 4.28 18.77 6.48
C GLU A 433 2.87 19.19 6.97
N ASN A 434 1.94 19.52 6.07
CA ASN A 434 0.64 20.13 6.44
C ASN A 434 -0.56 19.21 6.15
N VAL A 435 -0.51 18.47 5.03
CA VAL A 435 -1.60 17.57 4.63
C VAL A 435 -1.37 16.18 5.20
N TYR A 436 -0.19 15.59 5.00
CA TYR A 436 0.11 14.20 5.33
C TYR A 436 1.37 13.97 6.21
N PRO A 437 1.54 14.68 7.34
CA PRO A 437 2.71 14.52 8.23
C PRO A 437 2.78 13.15 8.91
N GLU A 438 1.73 12.32 8.79
CA GLU A 438 1.71 10.94 9.25
C GLU A 438 2.41 9.96 8.30
N LEU A 439 2.77 10.37 7.07
CA LEU A 439 3.60 9.57 6.16
C LEU A 439 5.08 9.72 6.52
N HIS A 440 5.75 8.61 6.85
CA HIS A 440 7.21 8.63 7.02
C HIS A 440 7.91 9.03 5.70
N VAL A 441 8.90 9.90 5.80
CA VAL A 441 9.71 10.39 4.69
C VAL A 441 11.13 9.81 4.81
N PRO A 442 11.50 8.82 3.97
CA PRO A 442 12.85 8.27 3.90
C PRO A 442 13.96 9.32 3.76
N GLU A 443 15.14 9.01 4.29
CA GLU A 443 16.33 9.85 4.18
C GLU A 443 17.05 9.63 2.84
N ASP A 444 17.07 8.39 2.34
CA ASP A 444 17.79 7.92 1.14
C ASP A 444 19.20 8.53 1.01
N ARG A 445 19.97 8.54 2.11
CA ARG A 445 21.29 9.19 2.15
C ARG A 445 22.25 8.57 1.12
N PRO A 446 23.04 9.37 0.38
CA PRO A 446 23.95 8.86 -0.65
C PRO A 446 24.88 7.74 -0.16
N GLY A 447 24.77 6.56 -0.77
CA GLY A 447 25.55 5.36 -0.41
C GLY A 447 24.95 4.49 0.70
N PHE A 448 23.78 4.84 1.24
CA PHE A 448 23.12 4.14 2.35
C PHE A 448 21.75 3.54 1.99
N PHE A 449 21.40 3.45 0.71
CA PHE A 449 20.15 2.82 0.24
C PHE A 449 20.37 1.97 -1.02
N GLY A 450 19.38 1.14 -1.36
CA GLY A 450 19.39 0.24 -2.51
C GLY A 450 19.73 -1.20 -2.13
N MET A 451 20.54 -1.88 -2.94
CA MET A 451 20.83 -3.30 -2.75
C MET A 451 22.05 -3.52 -1.85
N LEU A 452 21.86 -4.21 -0.72
CA LEU A 452 22.91 -4.48 0.25
C LEU A 452 23.72 -5.73 -0.15
N LYS A 453 24.75 -5.51 -0.98
CA LYS A 453 25.66 -6.55 -1.50
C LYS A 453 26.59 -7.11 -0.44
N ASN A 454 26.81 -8.43 -0.46
CA ASN A 454 27.92 -9.03 0.26
C ASN A 454 29.24 -8.99 -0.55
N ARG A 455 30.39 -8.92 0.14
CA ARG A 455 31.73 -8.94 -0.50
C ARG A 455 32.37 -10.34 -0.60
N GLY A 456 32.01 -11.28 0.28
CA GLY A 456 32.57 -12.64 0.31
C GLY A 456 31.78 -13.67 -0.52
N MET A 457 30.49 -13.39 -0.76
CA MET A 457 29.66 -14.05 -1.76
C MET A 457 29.34 -13.05 -2.87
N GLU A 458 30.13 -13.11 -3.94
CA GLU A 458 29.95 -12.28 -5.14
C GLU A 458 28.55 -12.47 -5.74
N ASN A 459 27.97 -11.35 -6.19
CA ASN A 459 26.60 -11.25 -6.72
C ASN A 459 25.47 -11.71 -5.77
N PHE A 460 25.69 -11.81 -4.46
CA PHE A 460 24.60 -12.00 -3.48
C PHE A 460 24.26 -10.69 -2.75
N CYS A 461 22.96 -10.44 -2.64
CA CYS A 461 22.33 -9.29 -2.00
C CYS A 461 21.46 -9.75 -0.83
N PHE A 462 21.22 -8.88 0.16
CA PHE A 462 20.09 -9.06 1.07
C PHE A 462 18.79 -9.10 0.25
N ASP A 463 17.88 -9.99 0.63
CA ASP A 463 16.58 -10.17 0.00
C ASP A 463 15.53 -10.44 1.09
N TYR A 464 14.38 -9.76 0.99
CA TYR A 464 13.25 -9.95 1.87
C TYR A 464 11.94 -10.07 1.08
N ASN A 465 11.30 -11.24 1.16
CA ASN A 465 10.08 -11.56 0.44
C ASN A 465 9.00 -12.07 1.41
N PRO A 466 8.09 -11.21 1.92
CA PRO A 466 7.05 -11.63 2.86
C PRO A 466 6.01 -12.54 2.18
N THR A 467 5.52 -13.56 2.89
CA THR A 467 4.55 -14.55 2.35
C THR A 467 3.29 -13.93 1.76
N ASN A 468 2.83 -12.79 2.25
CA ASN A 468 1.75 -12.01 1.66
C ASN A 468 1.86 -10.53 2.03
N GLU A 469 1.16 -9.65 1.31
CA GLU A 469 1.27 -8.20 1.45
C GLU A 469 0.69 -7.63 2.76
N HIS A 470 -0.01 -8.44 3.57
CA HIS A 470 -0.55 -8.03 4.88
C HIS A 470 0.30 -8.54 6.05
N GLN A 471 1.10 -9.59 5.87
CA GLN A 471 1.96 -10.19 6.90
C GLN A 471 3.45 -9.93 6.58
N VAL A 472 3.84 -8.67 6.71
CA VAL A 472 5.20 -8.19 6.39
C VAL A 472 6.23 -8.35 7.53
N THR A 473 5.89 -9.09 8.59
CA THR A 473 6.70 -9.24 9.82
C THR A 473 6.85 -10.69 10.27
N GLY A 474 7.89 -10.97 11.06
CA GLY A 474 8.15 -12.29 11.66
C GLY A 474 8.81 -13.28 10.69
N GLN A 475 9.38 -12.78 9.59
CA GLN A 475 10.07 -13.59 8.58
C GLN A 475 11.52 -13.16 8.45
N ARG A 476 12.38 -14.09 8.01
CA ARG A 476 13.84 -13.88 7.97
C ARG A 476 14.27 -13.14 6.71
N VAL A 477 15.29 -12.29 6.85
CA VAL A 477 16.06 -11.79 5.71
C VAL A 477 16.99 -12.90 5.22
N ILE A 478 17.11 -13.08 3.91
CA ILE A 478 17.99 -14.07 3.29
C ILE A 478 19.03 -13.39 2.39
N LEU A 479 19.93 -14.19 1.81
CA LEU A 479 20.74 -13.76 0.68
C LEU A 479 20.21 -14.40 -0.61
N TYR A 480 20.08 -13.60 -1.66
CA TYR A 480 19.65 -14.04 -2.98
C TYR A 480 20.54 -13.39 -4.07
N PRO A 481 20.64 -13.98 -5.28
CA PRO A 481 21.35 -13.33 -6.39
C PRO A 481 20.83 -11.91 -6.67
N CYS A 482 21.75 -10.95 -6.78
CA CYS A 482 21.41 -9.54 -7.00
C CYS A 482 20.74 -9.35 -8.37
N HIS A 483 19.49 -8.88 -8.40
CA HIS A 483 18.74 -8.64 -9.65
C HIS A 483 18.43 -7.16 -9.92
N GLY A 484 18.61 -6.26 -8.94
CA GLY A 484 18.61 -4.81 -9.14
C GLY A 484 17.26 -4.14 -9.45
N MET A 485 16.14 -4.86 -9.33
CA MET A 485 14.79 -4.35 -9.63
C MET A 485 14.15 -3.58 -8.45
N GLY A 486 14.89 -3.34 -7.36
CA GLY A 486 14.35 -2.84 -6.10
C GLY A 486 13.45 -3.88 -5.42
N GLN A 487 12.27 -3.47 -4.95
CA GLN A 487 11.32 -4.32 -4.21
C GLN A 487 12.02 -5.10 -3.09
N ASN A 488 12.05 -6.43 -3.18
CA ASN A 488 12.62 -7.36 -2.19
C ASN A 488 14.10 -7.11 -1.87
N GLN A 489 14.86 -6.51 -2.79
CA GLN A 489 16.29 -6.20 -2.64
C GLN A 489 16.56 -4.70 -2.41
N PHE A 490 15.54 -3.91 -2.07
CA PHE A 490 15.72 -2.52 -1.67
C PHE A 490 15.68 -2.38 -0.15
N PHE A 491 16.77 -1.84 0.40
CA PHE A 491 16.94 -1.54 1.81
C PHE A 491 17.45 -0.11 1.98
N GLU A 492 17.18 0.49 3.14
CA GLU A 492 17.71 1.79 3.55
C GLU A 492 18.39 1.65 4.92
N TYR A 493 19.51 2.35 5.12
CA TYR A 493 20.17 2.49 6.41
C TYR A 493 19.99 3.90 6.96
N THR A 494 19.22 4.06 8.03
CA THR A 494 18.83 5.37 8.57
C THR A 494 19.92 6.00 9.44
N SER A 495 19.83 7.30 9.67
CA SER A 495 20.65 8.01 10.66
C SER A 495 20.47 7.49 12.08
N HIS A 496 19.40 6.73 12.33
CA HIS A 496 19.06 6.10 13.60
C HIS A 496 19.61 4.68 13.76
N ASN A 497 20.45 4.23 12.82
CA ASN A 497 21.12 2.91 12.78
C ASN A 497 20.19 1.73 12.46
N GLU A 498 19.00 1.96 11.92
CA GLU A 498 18.09 0.89 11.50
C GLU A 498 18.45 0.40 10.10
N ILE A 499 18.16 -0.87 9.79
CA ILE A 499 18.10 -1.37 8.40
C ILE A 499 16.62 -1.53 8.05
N ARG A 500 16.09 -0.62 7.23
CA ARG A 500 14.68 -0.58 6.82
C ARG A 500 14.45 -1.28 5.49
N TYR A 501 13.33 -1.96 5.40
CA TYR A 501 12.66 -2.36 4.17
C TYR A 501 11.38 -1.53 4.05
N ASN A 502 11.48 -0.42 3.30
CA ASN A 502 10.41 0.57 3.15
C ASN A 502 10.09 0.89 1.68
N THR A 503 10.22 -0.12 0.81
CA THR A 503 9.66 -0.08 -0.55
C THR A 503 8.13 -0.03 -0.55
N ARG A 504 7.50 -0.39 0.58
CA ARG A 504 6.04 -0.44 0.78
C ARG A 504 5.75 0.00 2.22
N GLN A 505 4.52 0.41 2.49
CA GLN A 505 4.02 0.64 3.84
C GLN A 505 3.23 -0.58 4.36
N PRO A 506 3.25 -0.90 5.67
CA PRO A 506 4.05 -0.26 6.72
C PRO A 506 5.54 -0.63 6.63
N GLU A 507 6.42 0.28 7.04
CA GLU A 507 7.87 0.04 7.06
C GLU A 507 8.26 -1.03 8.08
N VAL A 508 9.14 -1.94 7.67
CA VAL A 508 9.70 -2.95 8.56
C VAL A 508 11.21 -2.83 8.69
N CYS A 509 11.67 -2.94 9.93
CA CYS A 509 13.05 -2.82 10.36
C CYS A 509 13.57 -4.23 10.66
N ALA A 510 14.78 -4.53 10.20
CA ALA A 510 15.46 -5.75 10.58
C ALA A 510 15.78 -5.74 12.08
N ALA A 511 15.76 -6.91 12.72
CA ALA A 511 16.16 -7.10 14.09
C ALA A 511 16.93 -8.42 14.23
N VAL A 512 17.67 -8.56 15.34
CA VAL A 512 18.18 -9.85 15.82
C VAL A 512 17.35 -10.27 17.04
N ASP A 513 16.90 -11.51 17.08
CA ASP A 513 16.08 -12.01 18.19
C ASP A 513 16.96 -12.49 19.36
N SER A 514 16.44 -12.43 20.58
CA SER A 514 17.20 -12.78 21.78
C SER A 514 17.60 -14.26 21.78
N GLY A 515 18.88 -14.54 21.59
CA GLY A 515 19.43 -15.89 21.51
C GLY A 515 19.44 -16.48 20.09
N THR A 516 19.28 -15.66 19.05
CA THR A 516 19.40 -16.08 17.64
C THR A 516 20.58 -15.41 16.93
N ASP A 517 20.90 -15.95 15.75
CA ASP A 517 21.95 -15.52 14.83
C ASP A 517 21.40 -14.98 13.49
N TYR A 518 20.09 -15.04 13.28
CA TYR A 518 19.41 -14.64 12.06
C TYR A 518 18.70 -13.29 12.18
N LEU A 519 18.60 -12.58 11.05
CA LEU A 519 17.85 -11.33 10.92
C LEU A 519 16.36 -11.61 10.67
N THR A 520 15.48 -11.04 11.49
CA THR A 520 14.01 -11.11 11.36
C THR A 520 13.44 -9.71 11.15
N MET A 521 12.43 -9.57 10.28
CA MET A 521 11.74 -8.28 10.06
C MET A 521 10.60 -8.04 11.06
N TYR A 522 10.54 -6.84 11.62
CA TYR A 522 9.47 -6.35 12.50
C TYR A 522 9.06 -4.93 12.10
N LEU A 523 7.90 -4.44 12.55
CA LEU A 523 7.55 -3.03 12.33
C LEU A 523 8.66 -2.09 12.86
N CYS A 524 8.99 -1.06 12.08
CA CYS A 524 9.77 0.06 12.60
C CYS A 524 8.95 0.83 13.65
N GLN A 525 9.63 1.51 14.58
CA GLN A 525 8.94 2.38 15.55
C GLN A 525 8.67 3.76 14.93
N GLU A 526 7.45 4.27 15.11
CA GLU A 526 7.07 5.63 14.68
C GLU A 526 7.90 6.70 15.40
N ASN A 527 8.19 6.47 16.69
CA ASN A 527 9.03 7.37 17.48
C ASN A 527 10.51 6.98 17.37
N VAL A 528 11.24 7.83 16.63
CA VAL A 528 12.68 7.85 16.43
C VAL A 528 13.50 7.76 17.73
N HIS A 529 12.99 8.25 18.85
CA HIS A 529 13.69 8.18 20.15
C HIS A 529 13.52 6.84 20.87
N SER A 530 12.66 5.94 20.38
CA SER A 530 12.39 4.62 20.96
C SER A 530 12.72 3.45 20.02
N VAL A 531 13.66 3.64 19.08
CA VAL A 531 14.21 2.53 18.28
C VAL A 531 14.77 1.44 19.23
N PRO A 532 14.29 0.18 19.15
CA PRO A 532 14.76 -0.93 19.99
C PRO A 532 16.25 -1.22 19.78
N GLU A 533 16.97 -1.56 20.84
CA GLU A 533 18.40 -1.91 20.74
C GLU A 533 18.65 -3.06 19.74
N ASN A 534 17.74 -4.06 19.70
CA ASN A 534 17.87 -5.19 18.79
C ASN A 534 17.54 -4.88 17.32
N GLN A 535 17.07 -3.66 16.99
CA GLN A 535 16.92 -3.12 15.63
C GLN A 535 18.11 -2.21 15.22
N LYS A 536 19.08 -1.94 16.11
CA LYS A 536 20.22 -1.05 15.84
C LYS A 536 21.44 -1.82 15.32
N PHE A 537 21.96 -1.39 14.18
CA PHE A 537 23.15 -1.93 13.54
C PHE A 537 24.17 -0.82 13.27
N LEU A 538 25.40 -0.92 13.78
CA LEU A 538 26.44 0.06 13.48
C LEU A 538 27.17 -0.29 12.18
N PHE A 539 26.95 0.48 11.10
CA PHE A 539 27.62 0.29 9.80
C PHE A 539 28.99 0.98 9.78
N ARG A 540 30.06 0.21 10.03
CA ARG A 540 31.42 0.75 10.21
C ARG A 540 32.30 0.56 8.97
N LYS A 541 32.97 1.64 8.53
CA LYS A 541 34.07 1.58 7.56
C LYS A 541 35.29 0.91 8.20
N VAL A 542 35.79 -0.18 7.62
CA VAL A 542 37.00 -0.88 8.07
C VAL A 542 38.21 -0.50 7.21
N SER A 543 39.35 -0.27 7.85
CA SER A 543 40.61 0.16 7.24
C SER A 543 41.42 -1.01 6.66
N VAL A 544 40.96 -1.51 5.51
CA VAL A 544 41.73 -2.37 4.58
C VAL A 544 41.74 -1.68 3.20
N PRO A 545 42.67 -2.00 2.27
CA PRO A 545 42.92 -1.19 1.06
C PRO A 545 41.79 -1.18 0.00
N ALA A 546 40.65 -1.77 0.29
CA ALA A 546 39.39 -1.46 -0.38
C ALA A 546 38.26 -1.46 0.66
N TRP A 547 37.39 -0.45 0.60
CA TRP A 547 36.29 -0.18 1.53
C TRP A 547 35.52 -1.46 1.91
N VAL A 548 35.52 -1.80 3.19
CA VAL A 548 34.67 -2.84 3.79
C VAL A 548 33.74 -2.18 4.79
N TRP A 549 32.49 -2.63 4.81
CA TRP A 549 31.50 -2.24 5.80
C TRP A 549 31.12 -3.45 6.65
N VAL A 550 31.05 -3.25 7.97
CA VAL A 550 30.65 -4.28 8.93
C VAL A 550 29.48 -3.76 9.74
N PHE A 551 28.40 -4.54 9.84
CA PHE A 551 27.31 -4.31 10.78
C PHE A 551 27.60 -5.01 12.10
N LEU A 552 27.39 -4.30 13.21
CA LEU A 552 27.37 -4.83 14.57
C LEU A 552 26.01 -4.55 15.19
N GLY A 553 25.28 -5.59 15.62
CA GLY A 553 24.03 -5.44 16.35
C GLY A 553 24.27 -4.89 17.76
N VAL A 554 23.44 -3.95 18.23
CA VAL A 554 23.59 -3.38 19.59
C VAL A 554 22.83 -4.26 20.59
N GLY A 555 23.46 -5.34 21.05
CA GLY A 555 22.88 -6.22 22.08
C GLY A 555 23.59 -7.57 22.22
N GLY A 556 24.15 -8.08 21.13
CA GLY A 556 25.09 -9.19 21.10
C GLY A 556 26.31 -8.81 20.26
N ARG A 557 27.48 -9.40 20.52
CA ARG A 557 28.71 -9.16 19.72
C ARG A 557 28.67 -9.94 18.39
N ILE A 558 27.54 -9.87 17.69
CA ILE A 558 27.27 -10.57 16.44
C ILE A 558 27.62 -9.62 15.29
N ILE A 559 28.60 -10.03 14.48
CA ILE A 559 28.80 -9.51 13.14
C ILE A 559 27.81 -10.26 12.22
N VAL A 560 27.18 -9.54 11.28
CA VAL A 560 26.37 -10.18 10.24
C VAL A 560 27.32 -10.82 9.20
N GLU A 561 27.84 -12.00 9.54
CA GLU A 561 28.71 -12.80 8.67
C GLU A 561 27.91 -13.72 7.74
N VAL A 562 28.55 -14.16 6.66
CA VAL A 562 27.93 -15.02 5.65
C VAL A 562 28.56 -16.40 5.70
N PHE A 563 27.85 -17.34 6.31
CA PHE A 563 28.25 -18.74 6.41
C PHE A 563 28.26 -19.41 5.03
N LYS A 564 29.44 -19.43 4.41
CA LYS A 564 29.71 -20.22 3.21
C LYS A 564 29.70 -21.70 3.60
N PHE A 565 28.57 -22.37 3.40
CA PHE A 565 28.29 -23.72 3.92
C PHE A 565 29.25 -24.76 3.34
N LEU A 566 30.34 -25.05 4.06
CA LEU A 566 31.42 -25.95 3.64
C LEU A 566 31.06 -27.43 3.89
N SER A 567 29.87 -27.82 3.45
CA SER A 567 29.16 -29.08 3.77
C SER A 567 29.81 -30.36 3.21
N TYR A 568 31.02 -30.27 2.66
CA TYR A 568 31.69 -31.36 1.94
C TYR A 568 32.97 -31.87 2.61
N CYS A 569 33.47 -31.23 3.67
CA CYS A 569 34.71 -31.66 4.33
C CYS A 569 34.51 -32.48 5.61
N ILE A 570 33.38 -32.35 6.30
CA ILE A 570 33.13 -33.02 7.59
C ILE A 570 32.89 -34.53 7.41
N HIS A 571 32.15 -34.95 6.37
CA HIS A 571 31.91 -36.37 6.10
C HIS A 571 33.14 -37.11 5.54
N ILE A 572 34.11 -36.42 4.93
CA ILE A 572 35.30 -37.08 4.38
C ILE A 572 36.29 -37.45 5.51
N MET A 573 36.48 -36.60 6.51
CA MET A 573 37.42 -36.89 7.61
C MET A 573 36.94 -37.99 8.58
N GLN A 574 35.65 -38.34 8.61
CA GLN A 574 35.14 -39.47 9.37
C GLN A 574 35.26 -40.82 8.64
N ALA A 575 35.47 -40.83 7.31
CA ALA A 575 35.62 -42.05 6.54
C ALA A 575 37.05 -42.65 6.64
N THR A 576 38.06 -41.81 6.84
CA THR A 576 39.48 -42.24 6.82
C THR A 576 39.99 -42.88 8.11
N THR A 577 39.32 -42.70 9.26
CA THR A 577 39.77 -43.20 10.57
C THR A 577 39.26 -44.59 10.95
N LEU A 578 38.37 -45.21 10.15
CA LEU A 578 37.86 -46.57 10.38
C LEU A 578 38.43 -47.62 9.41
N ALA A 579 39.18 -47.20 8.39
CA ALA A 579 39.64 -48.06 7.29
C ALA A 579 41.02 -48.71 7.49
N GLN A 580 41.59 -48.70 8.71
CA GLN A 580 42.95 -49.19 8.96
C GLN A 580 43.05 -50.40 9.92
N VAL A 581 41.93 -51.03 10.31
CA VAL A 581 41.92 -52.29 11.09
C VAL A 581 40.93 -53.32 10.51
N SER A 582 41.21 -53.79 9.30
CA SER A 582 40.98 -55.17 8.81
C SER A 582 41.23 -55.22 7.30
N GLY A 583 41.80 -56.32 6.79
CA GLY A 583 42.20 -56.43 5.39
C GLY A 583 41.52 -57.59 4.66
N ARG A 584 41.45 -57.46 3.31
CA ARG A 584 40.87 -58.43 2.34
C ARG A 584 39.32 -58.47 2.41
N ASN A 585 38.55 -58.21 1.35
CA ASN A 585 38.68 -58.72 -0.02
C ASN A 585 38.14 -57.75 -1.11
N ARG A 586 38.29 -58.12 -2.39
CA ARG A 586 37.74 -57.41 -3.56
C ARG A 586 36.22 -57.61 -3.71
N VAL A 587 35.48 -56.56 -4.10
CA VAL A 587 34.21 -56.63 -4.84
C VAL A 587 34.16 -55.46 -5.83
N SER A 588 33.53 -55.65 -7.00
CA SER A 588 33.36 -54.63 -8.04
C SER A 588 32.26 -53.62 -7.72
N TRP A 589 32.38 -52.40 -8.22
CA TRP A 589 31.26 -51.44 -8.26
C TRP A 589 30.46 -51.61 -9.56
N LEU A 590 29.16 -51.90 -9.43
CA LEU A 590 28.20 -51.88 -10.52
C LEU A 590 27.34 -50.61 -10.38
N LEU A 591 27.29 -49.78 -11.42
CA LEU A 591 26.39 -48.63 -11.46
C LEU A 591 24.97 -49.08 -11.87
N ILE A 592 24.03 -49.04 -10.93
CA ILE A 592 22.59 -49.17 -11.21
C ILE A 592 21.88 -47.92 -10.68
N SER A 593 21.21 -47.19 -11.58
CA SER A 593 20.31 -46.09 -11.24
C SER A 593 18.91 -46.62 -10.94
N GLU A 594 18.52 -46.75 -9.67
CA GLU A 594 17.11 -46.98 -9.33
C GLU A 594 16.31 -45.68 -9.39
N HIS A 595 15.70 -45.42 -10.55
CA HIS A 595 14.41 -44.72 -10.57
C HIS A 595 13.37 -45.61 -9.89
N ARG A 596 12.70 -45.12 -8.83
CA ARG A 596 11.52 -45.81 -8.27
C ARG A 596 10.40 -44.87 -7.86
N ASN A 597 9.42 -44.74 -8.75
CA ASN A 597 8.03 -44.78 -8.32
C ASN A 597 7.73 -46.20 -7.82
N ARG A 598 6.92 -46.33 -6.76
CA ARG A 598 6.21 -47.59 -6.46
C ARG A 598 4.79 -47.29 -6.03
N VAL A 599 3.87 -48.08 -6.59
CA VAL A 599 2.42 -47.98 -6.39
C VAL A 599 1.98 -48.92 -5.25
N ALA A 600 0.80 -48.67 -4.70
CA ALA A 600 0.13 -49.53 -3.72
C ALA A 600 -0.11 -50.96 -4.23
N GLY A 601 -0.48 -51.88 -3.33
CA GLY A 601 -0.79 -53.27 -3.68
C GLY A 601 -2.16 -53.73 -3.20
N LYS A 602 -2.95 -54.30 -4.14
CA LYS A 602 -4.03 -55.29 -3.98
C LYS A 602 -5.25 -54.88 -3.11
N GLU A 603 -6.49 -55.24 -3.44
CA GLU A 603 -6.97 -56.59 -3.79
C GLU A 603 -8.15 -56.70 -4.79
N TYR A 604 -8.18 -57.89 -5.44
CA TYR A 604 -9.29 -58.69 -6.01
C TYR A 604 -10.25 -58.23 -7.13
N SER A 605 -10.39 -59.16 -8.11
CA SER A 605 -11.51 -59.42 -9.05
C SER A 605 -11.87 -58.38 -10.13
N THR A 606 -12.20 -58.73 -11.38
CA THR A 606 -12.08 -59.98 -12.18
C THR A 606 -12.18 -59.63 -13.69
N HIS A 607 -11.69 -60.51 -14.58
CA HIS A 607 -12.06 -60.77 -16.00
C HIS A 607 -12.86 -59.71 -16.83
N LYS A 608 -12.61 -59.49 -18.14
CA LYS A 608 -11.98 -60.33 -19.20
C LYS A 608 -11.73 -59.44 -20.46
N GLU A 609 -10.81 -59.85 -21.36
CA GLU A 609 -10.85 -59.76 -22.86
C GLU A 609 -11.25 -58.43 -23.58
N GLN A 610 -10.67 -58.01 -24.72
CA GLN A 610 -9.52 -58.49 -25.54
C GLN A 610 -9.11 -57.39 -26.57
N GLU A 611 -7.91 -57.48 -27.17
CA GLU A 611 -7.53 -57.25 -28.60
C GLU A 611 -8.16 -56.12 -29.48
N ASP A 612 -7.47 -55.47 -30.44
CA ASP A 612 -6.06 -55.46 -30.91
C ASP A 612 -5.79 -54.27 -31.89
N GLU A 613 -4.61 -54.25 -32.52
CA GLU A 613 -4.27 -53.78 -33.88
C GLU A 613 -3.75 -52.34 -34.14
N ARG A 614 -2.41 -52.25 -34.15
CA ARG A 614 -1.53 -52.06 -35.34
C ARG A 614 -1.34 -50.67 -36.01
N LYS A 615 -0.11 -50.50 -36.56
CA LYS A 615 0.41 -49.52 -37.56
C LYS A 615 0.83 -48.11 -37.06
N GLU A 616 1.95 -47.51 -37.49
CA GLU A 616 3.10 -48.03 -38.27
C GLU A 616 4.42 -47.23 -38.00
N SER A 617 5.55 -47.70 -38.55
CA SER A 617 6.95 -47.20 -38.36
C SER A 617 7.25 -45.86 -39.08
N THR A 618 8.38 -45.13 -38.91
CA THR A 618 9.84 -45.49 -38.96
C THR A 618 10.64 -44.31 -38.34
N LEU A 619 11.75 -44.40 -37.56
CA LEU A 619 13.06 -45.10 -37.65
C LEU A 619 13.92 -44.59 -38.86
N VAL A 620 15.25 -44.33 -38.84
CA VAL A 620 16.42 -44.45 -37.90
C VAL A 620 17.32 -43.18 -38.14
N ASN A 621 18.01 -42.51 -37.18
CA ASN A 621 19.35 -42.76 -36.57
C ASN A 621 20.47 -43.15 -37.60
N ILE A 622 21.78 -42.79 -37.52
CA ILE A 622 22.82 -42.93 -36.46
C ILE A 622 24.04 -41.97 -36.70
N GLU A 623 24.70 -41.52 -35.62
CA GLU A 623 26.14 -41.27 -35.25
C GLU A 623 27.29 -41.17 -36.34
N GLU A 624 28.56 -40.75 -36.11
CA GLU A 624 29.39 -40.49 -34.90
C GLU A 624 30.66 -39.59 -35.17
N ALA A 625 31.33 -39.15 -34.10
CA ALA A 625 32.80 -38.96 -33.89
C ALA A 625 33.63 -37.83 -34.57
N GLY A 626 34.66 -37.33 -33.83
CA GLY A 626 35.91 -36.76 -34.39
C GLY A 626 36.48 -35.48 -33.73
N ASN A 627 37.59 -35.57 -32.97
CA ASN A 627 38.38 -34.42 -32.48
C ASN A 627 39.46 -33.97 -33.49
N LEU A 628 39.85 -32.68 -33.49
CA LEU A 628 41.25 -32.24 -33.74
C LEU A 628 41.51 -30.78 -33.33
N LEU A 629 42.79 -30.38 -33.24
CA LEU A 629 43.27 -29.10 -32.71
C LEU A 629 43.70 -28.09 -33.80
N SER A 630 43.55 -26.79 -33.48
CA SER A 630 44.38 -25.62 -33.86
C SER A 630 44.99 -25.47 -35.28
N CYS A 631 44.80 -24.30 -35.91
CA CYS A 631 45.90 -23.31 -36.09
C CYS A 631 45.52 -21.96 -36.76
N MET A 632 46.18 -20.90 -36.28
CA MET A 632 46.73 -19.72 -36.99
C MET A 632 45.88 -18.82 -37.94
N SER A 633 45.61 -17.61 -37.41
CA SER A 633 46.07 -16.30 -37.94
C SER A 633 45.39 -15.60 -39.16
N PRO A 634 45.33 -14.24 -39.17
CA PRO A 634 44.71 -13.41 -40.22
C PRO A 634 45.70 -12.85 -41.26
N LEU A 635 45.17 -12.27 -42.35
CA LEU A 635 45.95 -11.63 -43.42
C LEU A 635 45.95 -10.09 -43.39
N LEU A 636 47.17 -9.57 -43.22
CA LEU A 636 47.77 -8.30 -43.67
C LEU A 636 46.97 -7.35 -44.60
N SER A 637 47.11 -6.04 -44.35
CA SER A 637 47.77 -5.11 -45.30
C SER A 637 48.11 -3.74 -44.67
N PHE A 638 49.24 -3.17 -45.08
CA PHE A 638 49.72 -1.79 -44.84
C PHE A 638 50.26 -1.22 -46.17
N PRO A 639 50.46 0.11 -46.27
CA PRO A 639 51.84 0.61 -46.46
C PRO A 639 52.17 1.87 -45.63
N GLU A 640 53.42 2.33 -45.75
CA GLU A 640 54.13 3.27 -44.84
C GLU A 640 54.23 4.73 -45.34
N THR A 641 55.03 5.54 -44.59
CA THR A 641 55.65 6.88 -44.86
C THR A 641 54.94 8.13 -44.27
N GLU A 642 55.61 9.19 -43.73
CA GLU A 642 57.04 9.36 -43.33
C GLU A 642 57.34 10.55 -42.34
N VAL A 643 58.27 10.35 -41.39
CA VAL A 643 59.17 11.30 -40.63
C VAL A 643 58.58 12.55 -39.86
N PRO A 644 59.35 13.44 -39.13
CA PRO A 644 59.27 13.50 -37.65
C PRO A 644 59.11 14.92 -36.98
N GLN A 645 59.15 15.00 -35.64
CA GLN A 645 60.25 15.70 -34.89
C GLN A 645 60.15 15.68 -33.33
N TYR A 646 61.29 15.36 -32.69
CA TYR A 646 61.82 15.79 -31.37
C TYR A 646 61.10 15.49 -30.02
N ASN A 647 61.86 15.72 -28.93
CA ASN A 647 61.88 14.89 -27.70
C ASN A 647 62.36 15.72 -26.44
N PRO A 648 62.88 15.18 -25.31
CA PRO A 648 62.19 15.18 -24.00
C PRO A 648 62.94 15.85 -22.81
N PHE A 649 62.31 15.83 -21.63
CA PHE A 649 62.94 15.76 -20.29
C PHE A 649 61.93 15.10 -19.31
N LEU A 650 62.29 14.42 -18.22
CA LEU A 650 63.60 14.02 -17.66
C LEU A 650 63.44 12.72 -16.83
N THR A 651 64.50 11.91 -16.71
CA THR A 651 64.60 10.78 -15.77
C THR A 651 65.95 10.78 -15.07
N SER A 652 66.02 10.24 -13.85
CA SER A 652 67.14 9.42 -13.35
C SER A 652 66.89 8.97 -11.89
N SER A 653 67.73 8.06 -11.41
CA SER A 653 67.61 7.36 -10.13
C SER A 653 69.01 7.03 -9.55
N TYR A 654 69.03 6.26 -8.45
CA TYR A 654 70.18 5.64 -7.77
C TYR A 654 70.92 6.41 -6.65
N GLY A 655 71.28 5.64 -5.62
CA GLY A 655 72.09 6.03 -4.46
C GLY A 655 71.93 5.01 -3.31
N TRP A 656 72.91 4.13 -3.10
CA TRP A 656 72.96 3.17 -1.98
C TRP A 656 73.99 3.63 -0.94
N THR A 657 73.75 3.39 0.36
CA THR A 657 74.61 2.54 1.24
C THR A 657 74.19 2.54 2.73
N THR A 658 74.68 1.53 3.43
CA THR A 658 74.45 1.08 4.82
C THR A 658 74.99 1.99 5.95
N PHE A 659 74.36 1.94 7.14
CA PHE A 659 75.01 1.62 8.44
C PHE A 659 73.94 1.22 9.50
N ALA A 660 74.31 0.87 10.75
CA ALA A 660 73.53 -0.05 11.60
C ALA A 660 73.44 0.27 13.12
N LEU A 661 72.49 -0.42 13.80
CA LEU A 661 72.35 -0.71 15.24
C LEU A 661 72.10 0.44 16.25
N PHE A 662 71.08 0.31 17.12
CA PHE A 662 71.25 0.05 18.57
C PHE A 662 69.91 -0.17 19.36
N SER A 663 69.80 -1.36 19.98
CA SER A 663 69.22 -1.78 21.27
C SER A 663 68.11 -1.04 22.07
N LEU A 664 67.07 -1.83 22.43
CA LEU A 664 66.57 -2.16 23.80
C LEU A 664 65.64 -1.24 24.65
N ILE A 665 64.57 -1.90 25.17
CA ILE A 665 63.89 -1.76 26.49
C ILE A 665 63.13 -0.46 26.82
N TYR A 666 61.79 -0.56 27.03
CA TYR A 666 61.17 -0.40 28.37
C TYR A 666 59.68 -0.82 28.39
N PHE A 667 59.23 -1.34 29.54
CA PHE A 667 57.83 -1.61 29.90
C PHE A 667 57.64 -1.24 31.38
N PRO A 668 56.51 -0.66 31.79
CA PRO A 668 56.01 -0.93 33.13
C PRO A 668 54.50 -1.22 33.23
N VAL A 669 54.22 -2.36 33.83
CA VAL A 669 53.10 -2.74 34.72
C VAL A 669 52.12 -1.63 35.12
N PHE A 670 50.82 -1.96 35.13
CA PHE A 670 49.83 -1.37 36.04
C PHE A 670 49.05 -2.46 36.80
N ILE A 671 48.48 -2.09 37.96
CA ILE A 671 48.06 -3.00 39.03
C ILE A 671 46.53 -3.04 39.17
N LEU A 672 45.96 -4.22 39.50
CA LEU A 672 44.56 -4.40 39.91
C LEU A 672 44.41 -4.37 41.46
N PRO A 673 43.37 -3.71 42.00
CA PRO A 673 42.93 -3.85 43.39
C PRO A 673 41.96 -5.05 43.61
N TYR A 674 41.52 -5.22 44.86
CA TYR A 674 41.03 -6.48 45.47
C TYR A 674 39.54 -6.42 45.93
N ILE A 675 39.08 -7.35 46.81
CA ILE A 675 37.83 -7.36 47.67
C ILE A 675 36.66 -8.28 47.14
N PRO A 676 35.98 -9.15 47.95
CA PRO A 676 36.49 -10.40 48.54
C PRO A 676 35.49 -11.61 48.49
N ASN A 677 35.66 -12.61 49.37
CA ASN A 677 34.95 -13.92 49.40
C ASN A 677 33.47 -13.93 49.86
N THR A 678 32.66 -14.84 49.28
CA THR A 678 31.88 -15.95 49.93
C THR A 678 30.91 -16.58 48.90
N SER A 679 30.46 -17.84 48.93
CA SER A 679 30.62 -18.99 49.86
C SER A 679 30.70 -20.34 49.10
N HIS A 680 31.13 -21.42 49.76
CA HIS A 680 31.36 -22.74 49.11
C HIS A 680 30.10 -23.53 48.69
N THR A 681 30.20 -24.27 47.59
CA THR A 681 29.56 -25.60 47.42
C THR A 681 30.46 -26.46 46.54
N THR A 682 30.58 -27.76 46.83
CA THR A 682 31.63 -28.65 46.27
C THR A 682 31.18 -29.37 45.00
N ILE A 683 31.99 -29.27 43.93
CA ILE A 683 31.93 -30.18 42.76
C ILE A 683 33.36 -30.66 42.45
N THR A 684 33.47 -31.89 41.92
CA THR A 684 34.71 -32.65 41.74
C THR A 684 35.63 -32.14 40.61
N LEU A 685 36.91 -32.51 40.67
CA LEU A 685 37.95 -32.12 39.71
C LEU A 685 37.61 -32.53 38.26
N GLY A 686 37.77 -31.60 37.32
CA GLY A 686 37.67 -31.90 35.89
C GLY A 686 37.80 -30.70 34.96
N SER A 687 38.94 -30.00 34.94
CA SER A 687 39.36 -29.09 33.84
C SER A 687 40.77 -28.53 34.04
N PHE A 688 41.79 -29.16 33.46
CA PHE A 688 43.07 -28.54 33.10
C PHE A 688 43.67 -29.36 31.93
N LEU A 689 44.33 -28.71 30.96
CA LEU A 689 44.78 -29.26 29.66
C LEU A 689 43.69 -29.50 28.59
N LEU A 690 43.06 -28.43 28.06
CA LEU A 690 42.49 -28.45 26.70
C LEU A 690 42.27 -27.04 26.08
N LEU A 691 43.18 -26.09 26.36
CA LEU A 691 43.02 -24.67 25.97
C LEU A 691 44.24 -24.04 25.28
N ASN A 692 45.16 -24.86 24.74
CA ASN A 692 46.42 -24.38 24.14
C ASN A 692 46.71 -24.92 22.72
N SER A 693 45.71 -25.53 22.06
CA SER A 693 45.90 -26.22 20.77
C SER A 693 45.24 -25.54 19.57
N CYS A 694 44.38 -24.54 19.78
CA CYS A 694 43.61 -23.88 18.70
C CYS A 694 44.22 -22.58 18.17
N LEU A 695 45.32 -22.09 18.75
CA LEU A 695 45.93 -20.78 18.38
C LEU A 695 47.10 -20.90 17.38
N TYR A 696 47.36 -22.08 16.81
CA TYR A 696 48.55 -22.34 15.97
C TYR A 696 48.23 -22.84 14.54
N ILE A 697 46.96 -22.80 14.11
CA ILE A 697 46.57 -23.25 12.74
C ILE A 697 45.73 -22.17 12.01
N ILE A 698 46.04 -20.89 12.24
CA ILE A 698 45.55 -19.75 11.43
C ILE A 698 46.69 -18.74 11.19
N LEU A 699 47.84 -19.20 10.69
CA LEU A 699 48.96 -18.31 10.30
C LEU A 699 49.85 -18.82 9.15
N GLU A 700 49.51 -19.92 8.48
CA GLU A 700 50.40 -20.56 7.48
C GLU A 700 49.72 -20.89 6.13
N LYS A 701 48.72 -20.09 5.71
CA LYS A 701 48.19 -20.10 4.33
C LYS A 701 47.93 -18.69 3.82
N THR A 702 49.00 -17.89 3.72
CA THR A 702 48.97 -16.58 3.07
C THR A 702 50.33 -16.27 2.41
N CYS A 703 50.78 -17.17 1.55
CA CYS A 703 51.88 -16.98 0.60
C CYS A 703 51.58 -17.79 -0.66
N VAL A 704 51.93 -17.22 -1.83
CA VAL A 704 51.47 -17.59 -3.18
C VAL A 704 49.98 -17.28 -3.38
#